data_AF-A0A2G2GD17-F1
#
_entry.id   AF-A0A2G2GD17-F1
#
_cell.length_a   1.000
_cell.length_b   1.000
_cell.length_c   1.000
_cell.angle_alpha   90.00
_cell.angle_beta   90.00
_cell.angle_gamma   90.00
#
_symmetry.space_group_name_H-M   'P 1'
#
loop_
_entity.id
_entity.type
_entity.pdbx_description
1 polymer ?
#
loop_
_entity_poly.entity_id
_entity_poly.type
_entity_poly.pdbx_seq_one_letter_code
_entity_poly.pdbx_strand_id
1 'polypeptide(L)'
;MKQITSFIIVTSLIATISGCGGGGGDSTSSISTATHTSSVTSSDVETGQLIDVPASDLESFKLTAPANDAIVFQQRKLVVSIGNNSTTERVDYWADNKTIFLGSSDQAPFSHDFDTTLLANGQHKIQAYAYDMLGTQLASQEVTVISFADSFKNAQEFHVSPIGTPSGNGSINLPWDAETMFNSSAISPGDIVWMHGGNYDNSTETNVYLTRLHGTKEKPILIRAYGDGPVDIHIKDGIDGYGVHTSSWNWFWGFEPHISRPERSVPDTGYRRLAAFYLTNQGHRIINCVAYDNGHPGIGNWSAVGDTGEVYGTLIWGTGIYDFSPTIRGSAIYAQNEVGTRYFRDNITFRNFTNGIKPYAENGYVNGFHLEGNIAFKNYLAPISLESGTNPMQNTKLINNYTFDDSDDTRKAVTVGKASEGTYNNGLELIGNYFVAGVTSQTGALDISMFNNMTVSNNTIITKHTLNNSEKPRLFTFRPTPTQSNVSWNNNNYFGGRDTSLGNDNIINNYVNWNTRDYLTSVDQWKSLRTPFDIDSTWTRSYPQENSIFVRPNLYERGRGHIVIYNWEIKSNVNVNISDLGLNEGEAFEIRDAQNFYGAPVLTANYSESKSIVQLPMNLTQISPTIGDVHHMDKSLSHTSNRFATFVVLKK
;
A
#
# COMPACT_ATOMS: atom_id res chain seq x y z
N MET A 1 -24.91 -71.55 11.23
CA MET A 1 -26.19 -71.57 12.00
C MET A 1 -25.91 -70.95 13.36
N LYS A 2 -26.71 -69.96 13.76
CA LYS A 2 -26.74 -69.21 15.04
C LYS A 2 -25.78 -68.02 15.23
N GLN A 3 -26.44 -66.91 15.60
CA GLN A 3 -26.00 -65.59 16.01
C GLN A 3 -25.01 -65.60 17.19
N ILE A 4 -24.14 -64.60 17.24
CA ILE A 4 -23.72 -63.96 18.49
C ILE A 4 -23.83 -62.44 18.31
N THR A 5 -24.68 -61.85 19.14
CA THR A 5 -24.91 -60.42 19.36
C THR A 5 -23.77 -59.82 20.18
N SER A 6 -23.36 -58.58 19.90
CA SER A 6 -22.73 -57.70 20.89
C SER A 6 -23.17 -56.26 20.63
N PHE A 7 -23.77 -55.67 21.66
CA PHE A 7 -24.28 -54.31 21.73
C PHE A 7 -23.13 -53.32 21.99
N ILE A 8 -23.19 -52.13 21.40
CA ILE A 8 -22.55 -50.94 21.95
C ILE A 8 -23.65 -49.90 22.22
N ILE A 9 -23.63 -49.40 23.46
CA ILE A 9 -24.55 -48.46 24.08
C ILE A 9 -24.19 -47.04 23.61
N VAL A 10 -25.19 -46.27 23.14
CA VAL A 10 -25.05 -44.82 22.95
C VAL A 10 -25.71 -44.12 24.13
N THR A 11 -24.90 -43.40 24.91
CA THR A 11 -25.35 -42.53 26.00
C THR A 11 -25.82 -41.20 25.42
N SER A 12 -27.11 -40.88 25.58
CA SER A 12 -27.68 -39.57 25.26
C SER A 12 -27.70 -38.66 26.49
N LEU A 13 -27.14 -37.46 26.36
CA LEU A 13 -27.18 -36.41 27.38
C LEU A 13 -28.52 -35.67 27.27
N ILE A 14 -29.32 -35.71 28.33
CA ILE A 14 -30.58 -34.96 28.46
C ILE A 14 -30.28 -33.58 29.06
N ALA A 15 -30.62 -32.51 28.35
CA ALA A 15 -30.72 -31.16 28.92
C ALA A 15 -32.19 -30.83 29.17
N THR A 16 -32.58 -30.75 30.45
CA THR A 16 -33.88 -30.26 30.91
C THR A 16 -33.86 -28.73 30.98
N ILE A 17 -34.79 -28.07 30.30
CA ILE A 17 -35.15 -26.67 30.56
C ILE A 17 -36.60 -26.64 31.05
N SER A 18 -36.76 -26.24 32.31
CA SER A 18 -38.04 -25.93 32.93
C SER A 18 -38.44 -24.49 32.63
N GLY A 19 -39.68 -24.28 32.19
CA GLY A 19 -40.32 -22.96 32.11
C GLY A 19 -41.80 -23.10 31.78
N CYS A 20 -42.66 -22.68 32.71
CA CYS A 20 -44.11 -22.88 32.72
C CYS A 20 -44.88 -21.61 32.30
N GLY A 21 -46.05 -21.79 31.65
CA GLY A 21 -47.12 -20.80 31.41
C GLY A 21 -46.91 -19.96 30.14
N GLY A 22 -47.78 -19.88 29.13
CA GLY A 22 -49.25 -19.91 29.02
C GLY A 22 -49.59 -18.65 28.19
N GLY A 23 -49.95 -18.69 26.92
CA GLY A 23 -51.23 -19.11 26.33
C GLY A 23 -51.74 -17.99 25.39
N GLY A 24 -52.00 -18.32 24.11
CA GLY A 24 -52.93 -17.60 23.22
C GLY A 24 -52.36 -16.68 22.13
N GLY A 25 -52.67 -16.97 20.86
CA GLY A 25 -52.81 -15.97 19.79
C GLY A 25 -52.02 -16.24 18.50
N ASP A 26 -52.72 -16.61 17.43
CA ASP A 26 -52.25 -16.76 16.04
C ASP A 26 -51.40 -15.60 15.51
N SER A 27 -50.30 -15.91 14.79
CA SER A 27 -50.08 -15.45 13.40
C SER A 27 -48.83 -16.08 12.79
N THR A 28 -48.93 -16.37 11.50
CA THR A 28 -48.00 -17.06 10.60
C THR A 28 -46.63 -16.41 10.41
N SER A 29 -45.54 -17.19 10.53
CA SER A 29 -44.35 -17.06 9.69
C SER A 29 -43.49 -18.34 9.71
N SER A 30 -43.38 -19.01 8.57
CA SER A 30 -42.55 -20.19 8.36
C SER A 30 -41.05 -19.83 8.36
N ILE A 31 -40.29 -20.38 9.31
CA ILE A 31 -38.82 -20.46 9.25
C ILE A 31 -38.46 -21.87 8.82
N SER A 32 -37.84 -21.99 7.64
CA SER A 32 -37.28 -23.23 7.11
C SER A 32 -35.87 -23.44 7.69
N THR A 33 -35.74 -24.32 8.68
CA THR A 33 -34.44 -24.91 9.07
C THR A 33 -34.28 -26.26 8.37
N ALA A 34 -33.49 -26.29 7.29
CA ALA A 34 -33.07 -27.53 6.66
C ALA A 34 -31.83 -28.07 7.39
N THR A 35 -32.02 -29.06 8.26
CA THR A 35 -30.95 -29.93 8.76
C THR A 35 -30.66 -31.00 7.70
N HIS A 36 -29.51 -30.93 7.05
CA HIS A 36 -28.99 -32.02 6.22
C HIS A 36 -28.23 -33.02 7.11
N THR A 37 -28.87 -34.14 7.43
CA THR A 37 -28.20 -35.34 7.96
C THR A 37 -27.89 -36.27 6.80
N SER A 38 -26.61 -36.39 6.43
CA SER A 38 -26.15 -37.38 5.46
C SER A 38 -25.74 -38.65 6.20
N SER A 39 -26.51 -39.73 6.03
CA SER A 39 -26.16 -41.08 6.49
C SER A 39 -25.23 -41.74 5.48
N VAL A 40 -24.02 -42.11 5.88
CA VAL A 40 -23.10 -42.92 5.06
C VAL A 40 -23.33 -44.41 5.35
N THR A 41 -23.61 -45.20 4.31
CA THR A 41 -23.69 -46.67 4.38
C THR A 41 -22.33 -47.31 4.10
N SER A 42 -22.05 -48.46 4.71
CA SER A 42 -20.76 -49.14 4.71
C SER A 42 -20.39 -49.88 3.41
N SER A 43 -20.64 -49.31 2.24
CA SER A 43 -20.34 -49.97 0.94
C SER A 43 -19.23 -49.34 0.11
N ASP A 44 -18.57 -48.27 0.57
CA ASP A 44 -17.65 -47.50 -0.29
C ASP A 44 -16.16 -47.75 0.01
N VAL A 45 -15.81 -48.87 0.65
CA VAL A 45 -14.40 -49.27 0.86
C VAL A 45 -14.00 -50.27 -0.21
N GLU A 46 -13.77 -49.79 -1.43
CA GLU A 46 -12.85 -50.39 -2.41
C GLU A 46 -12.86 -49.57 -3.71
N THR A 47 -12.09 -48.47 -3.73
CA THR A 47 -11.37 -47.91 -4.89
C THR A 47 -10.77 -46.58 -4.44
N GLY A 48 -9.49 -46.35 -4.73
CA GLY A 48 -8.78 -45.11 -4.37
C GLY A 48 -9.25 -43.91 -5.18
N GLN A 49 -10.47 -43.42 -4.90
CA GLN A 49 -10.97 -42.14 -5.39
C GLN A 49 -10.55 -41.03 -4.42
N LEU A 50 -9.83 -40.03 -4.96
CA LEU A 50 -9.70 -38.72 -4.35
C LEU A 50 -11.12 -38.18 -4.12
N ILE A 51 -11.50 -38.02 -2.85
CA ILE A 51 -12.72 -37.31 -2.50
C ILE A 51 -12.45 -35.84 -2.83
N ASP A 52 -13.15 -35.32 -3.84
CA ASP A 52 -13.27 -33.89 -4.06
C ASP A 52 -13.95 -33.29 -2.82
N VAL A 53 -13.16 -32.70 -1.94
CA VAL A 53 -13.68 -31.85 -0.86
C VAL A 53 -14.23 -30.60 -1.55
N PRO A 54 -15.52 -30.27 -1.37
CA PRO A 54 -16.09 -29.07 -1.98
C PRO A 54 -15.31 -27.84 -1.54
N ALA A 55 -15.14 -26.89 -2.45
CA ALA A 55 -14.33 -25.67 -2.29
C ALA A 55 -14.81 -24.69 -1.18
N SER A 56 -15.64 -25.12 -0.24
CA SER A 56 -16.04 -24.35 0.95
C SER A 56 -15.06 -24.47 2.13
N ASP A 57 -14.19 -25.48 2.15
CA ASP A 57 -13.27 -25.70 3.28
C ASP A 57 -11.93 -24.96 3.11
N LEU A 58 -11.62 -24.56 1.86
CA LEU A 58 -10.45 -23.75 1.48
C LEU A 58 -10.52 -22.30 1.96
N GLU A 59 -11.67 -21.81 2.42
CA GLU A 59 -11.80 -20.49 3.03
C GLU A 59 -11.55 -20.47 4.55
N SER A 60 -11.39 -21.64 5.19
CA SER A 60 -11.25 -21.72 6.66
C SER A 60 -9.80 -21.78 7.15
N PHE A 61 -8.91 -22.52 6.46
CA PHE A 61 -7.51 -22.63 6.86
C PHE A 61 -6.60 -21.82 5.93
N LYS A 62 -5.99 -20.76 6.46
CA LYS A 62 -5.23 -19.79 5.67
C LYS A 62 -3.92 -19.42 6.35
N LEU A 63 -2.84 -19.31 5.58
CA LEU A 63 -1.61 -18.67 6.04
C LEU A 63 -1.78 -17.14 5.98
N THR A 64 -1.91 -16.47 7.11
CA THR A 64 -2.16 -15.01 7.19
C THR A 64 -0.88 -14.20 7.41
N ALA A 65 0.20 -14.83 7.87
CA ALA A 65 1.54 -14.26 7.86
C ALA A 65 2.60 -15.32 7.50
N PRO A 66 3.59 -14.98 6.67
CA PRO A 66 3.82 -13.68 6.04
C PRO A 66 2.77 -13.33 4.97
N ALA A 67 2.66 -12.05 4.62
CA ALA A 67 1.84 -11.65 3.47
C ALA A 67 2.49 -12.11 2.15
N ASN A 68 1.71 -12.20 1.07
CA ASN A 68 2.29 -12.47 -0.25
C ASN A 68 3.25 -11.33 -0.63
N ASP A 69 4.42 -11.72 -1.14
CA ASP A 69 5.58 -10.89 -1.44
C ASP A 69 6.24 -10.21 -0.23
N ALA A 70 5.99 -10.71 0.99
CA ALA A 70 6.61 -10.19 2.19
C ALA A 70 8.15 -10.27 2.13
N ILE A 71 8.80 -9.24 2.64
CA ILE A 71 10.24 -9.15 2.79
C ILE A 71 10.63 -9.78 4.13
N VAL A 72 11.37 -10.89 4.08
CA VAL A 72 11.75 -11.65 5.27
C VAL A 72 13.23 -11.53 5.55
N PHE A 73 13.55 -11.08 6.75
CA PHE A 73 14.88 -11.04 7.36
C PHE A 73 14.71 -10.82 8.86
N GLN A 74 15.70 -11.20 9.67
CA GLN A 74 15.59 -11.35 11.13
C GLN A 74 14.48 -12.35 11.51
N GLN A 75 14.30 -12.66 12.80
CA GLN A 75 13.23 -13.60 13.20
C GLN A 75 11.84 -13.11 12.78
N ARG A 76 11.07 -13.98 12.14
CA ARG A 76 9.71 -13.71 11.66
C ARG A 76 8.74 -14.75 12.20
N LYS A 77 7.47 -14.38 12.23
CA LYS A 77 6.39 -15.20 12.76
C LYS A 77 5.47 -15.66 11.64
N LEU A 78 5.20 -16.96 11.61
CA LEU A 78 4.21 -17.62 10.78
C LEU A 78 2.88 -17.66 11.54
N VAL A 79 1.80 -17.26 10.88
CA VAL A 79 0.48 -17.16 11.50
C VAL A 79 -0.54 -17.75 10.55
N VAL A 80 -1.45 -18.57 11.10
CA VAL A 80 -2.57 -19.14 10.38
C VAL A 80 -3.90 -18.67 10.97
N SER A 81 -4.90 -18.62 10.13
CA SER A 81 -6.31 -18.62 10.47
C SER A 81 -6.79 -20.06 10.33
N ILE A 82 -7.44 -20.61 11.36
CA ILE A 82 -7.94 -22.00 11.38
C ILE A 82 -9.43 -22.10 11.06
N GLY A 83 -10.13 -20.96 11.02
CA GLY A 83 -11.53 -20.82 10.67
C GLY A 83 -12.40 -21.74 11.53
N ASN A 84 -13.19 -22.58 10.86
CA ASN A 84 -14.07 -23.55 11.51
C ASN A 84 -13.38 -24.90 11.81
N ASN A 85 -12.07 -25.03 11.55
CA ASN A 85 -11.33 -26.28 11.75
C ASN A 85 -10.94 -26.47 13.22
N SER A 86 -11.95 -26.69 14.07
CA SER A 86 -11.77 -26.92 15.52
C SER A 86 -11.08 -28.24 15.86
N THR A 87 -10.80 -29.09 14.86
CA THR A 87 -10.13 -30.39 15.00
C THR A 87 -8.64 -30.33 14.74
N THR A 88 -8.08 -29.14 14.47
CA THR A 88 -6.64 -28.96 14.26
C THR A 88 -5.87 -29.29 15.54
N GLU A 89 -4.97 -30.26 15.46
CA GLU A 89 -4.06 -30.66 16.55
C GLU A 89 -2.64 -30.16 16.31
N ARG A 90 -2.25 -29.97 15.04
CA ARG A 90 -0.90 -29.51 14.67
C ARG A 90 -0.93 -28.74 13.36
N VAL A 91 -0.05 -27.75 13.23
CA VAL A 91 0.26 -27.08 11.97
C VAL A 91 1.75 -27.19 11.69
N ASP A 92 2.10 -27.66 10.50
CA ASP A 92 3.47 -27.67 10.00
C ASP A 92 3.66 -26.60 8.93
N TYR A 93 4.82 -25.96 8.95
CA TYR A 93 5.18 -24.90 8.01
C TYR A 93 6.36 -25.31 7.16
N TRP A 94 6.23 -25.11 5.86
CA TRP A 94 7.25 -25.51 4.90
C TRP A 94 7.49 -24.43 3.86
N ALA A 95 8.71 -24.40 3.33
CA ALA A 95 9.05 -23.67 2.13
C ALA A 95 9.45 -24.60 0.98
N ASP A 96 9.28 -24.08 -0.24
CA ASP A 96 9.74 -24.62 -1.52
C ASP A 96 9.34 -26.09 -1.72
N ASN A 97 8.03 -26.32 -1.87
CA ASN A 97 7.46 -27.65 -2.12
C ASN A 97 7.87 -28.69 -1.06
N LYS A 98 7.79 -28.33 0.23
CA LYS A 98 8.17 -29.17 1.38
C LYS A 98 9.65 -29.59 1.42
N THR A 99 10.55 -28.82 0.83
CA THR A 99 12.00 -29.12 0.89
C THR A 99 12.69 -28.48 2.09
N ILE A 100 12.13 -27.38 2.62
CA ILE A 100 12.65 -26.68 3.79
C ILE A 100 11.58 -26.68 4.87
N PHE A 101 11.85 -27.31 6.01
CA PHE A 101 10.96 -27.30 7.16
C PHE A 101 11.21 -26.04 7.99
N LEU A 102 10.17 -25.21 8.18
CA LEU A 102 10.27 -23.96 8.92
C LEU A 102 9.85 -24.10 10.39
N GLY A 103 9.16 -25.18 10.73
CA GLY A 103 8.74 -25.50 12.09
C GLY A 103 7.29 -26.00 12.17
N SER A 104 6.85 -26.27 13.40
CA SER A 104 5.50 -26.71 13.71
C SER A 104 4.95 -26.03 14.96
N SER A 105 3.63 -26.01 15.08
CA SER A 105 2.92 -25.67 16.32
C SER A 105 1.83 -26.68 16.60
N ASP A 106 1.77 -27.20 17.82
CA ASP A 106 0.74 -28.12 18.33
C ASP A 106 -0.18 -27.47 19.38
N GLN A 107 -0.02 -26.17 19.59
CA GLN A 107 -0.86 -25.38 20.49
C GLN A 107 -1.51 -24.23 19.73
N ALA A 108 -2.81 -23.99 19.97
CA ALA A 108 -3.49 -22.78 19.53
C ALA A 108 -2.77 -21.53 20.11
N PRO A 109 -2.56 -20.45 19.34
CA PRO A 109 -3.15 -20.15 18.03
C PRO A 109 -2.38 -20.70 16.81
N PHE A 110 -1.63 -21.79 16.99
CA PHE A 110 -0.88 -22.51 15.95
C PHE A 110 0.19 -21.70 15.21
N SER A 111 0.58 -20.55 15.77
CA SER A 111 1.62 -19.68 15.22
C SER A 111 3.04 -20.14 15.58
N HIS A 112 4.02 -19.85 14.72
CA HIS A 112 5.41 -20.27 14.94
C HIS A 112 6.41 -19.15 14.61
N ASP A 113 7.32 -18.83 15.52
CA ASP A 113 8.49 -18.00 15.19
C ASP A 113 9.54 -18.89 14.52
N PHE A 114 10.00 -18.52 13.33
CA PHE A 114 10.96 -19.33 12.57
C PHE A 114 12.28 -18.60 12.34
N ASP A 115 13.35 -19.39 12.23
CA ASP A 115 14.66 -18.91 11.82
C ASP A 115 14.64 -18.61 10.32
N THR A 116 14.65 -17.32 9.97
CA THR A 116 14.65 -16.91 8.56
C THR A 116 15.90 -17.32 7.81
N THR A 117 17.01 -17.63 8.49
CA THR A 117 18.25 -18.06 7.82
C THR A 117 18.15 -19.46 7.21
N LEU A 118 17.04 -20.18 7.44
CA LEU A 118 16.66 -21.37 6.68
C LEU A 118 16.32 -21.05 5.22
N LEU A 119 15.96 -19.80 4.92
CA LEU A 119 15.65 -19.31 3.59
C LEU A 119 16.83 -18.48 3.06
N ALA A 120 17.52 -19.00 2.06
CA ALA A 120 18.57 -18.26 1.37
C ALA A 120 18.04 -16.95 0.78
N ASN A 121 18.93 -16.01 0.43
CA ASN A 121 18.47 -14.78 -0.24
C ASN A 121 17.76 -15.09 -1.57
N GLY A 122 16.60 -14.48 -1.79
CA GLY A 122 15.81 -14.67 -3.01
C GLY A 122 14.34 -15.01 -2.74
N GLN A 123 13.66 -15.42 -3.80
CA GLN A 123 12.24 -15.74 -3.72
C GLN A 123 12.02 -17.17 -3.22
N HIS A 124 11.11 -17.33 -2.25
CA HIS A 124 10.69 -18.61 -1.70
C HIS A 124 9.16 -18.70 -1.67
N LYS A 125 8.62 -19.92 -1.60
CA LYS A 125 7.18 -20.15 -1.43
C LYS A 125 6.92 -20.85 -0.11
N ILE A 126 6.13 -20.24 0.77
CA ILE A 126 5.74 -20.80 2.07
C ILE A 126 4.31 -21.33 2.00
N GLN A 127 4.08 -22.50 2.61
CA GLN A 127 2.77 -23.10 2.77
C GLN A 127 2.64 -23.75 4.16
N ALA A 128 1.47 -23.65 4.77
CA ALA A 128 1.14 -24.31 6.02
C ALA A 128 0.27 -25.55 5.77
N TYR A 129 0.36 -26.53 6.67
CA TYR A 129 -0.43 -27.75 6.64
C TYR A 129 -0.97 -28.06 8.03
N ALA A 130 -2.29 -28.03 8.19
CA ALA A 130 -2.98 -28.44 9.41
C ALA A 130 -3.21 -29.95 9.41
N TYR A 131 -3.14 -30.56 10.59
CA TYR A 131 -3.37 -31.98 10.84
C TYR A 131 -4.40 -32.17 11.96
N ASP A 132 -5.33 -33.09 11.76
CA ASP A 132 -6.24 -33.56 12.80
C ASP A 132 -5.67 -34.77 13.59
N MET A 133 -6.42 -35.26 14.58
CA MET A 133 -6.03 -36.43 15.37
C MET A 133 -5.91 -37.75 14.59
N LEU A 134 -6.48 -37.82 13.37
CA LEU A 134 -6.41 -38.97 12.47
C LEU A 134 -5.26 -38.83 11.45
N GLY A 135 -4.56 -37.68 11.45
CA GLY A 135 -3.50 -37.35 10.51
C GLY A 135 -3.99 -36.83 9.16
N THR A 136 -5.28 -36.51 9.02
CA THR A 136 -5.83 -35.86 7.83
C THR A 136 -5.20 -34.50 7.67
N GLN A 137 -4.71 -34.20 6.46
CA GLN A 137 -3.98 -32.97 6.17
C GLN A 137 -4.85 -31.98 5.39
N LEU A 138 -4.86 -30.71 5.81
CA LEU A 138 -5.40 -29.58 5.03
C LEU A 138 -4.27 -28.57 4.75
N ALA A 139 -4.13 -28.13 3.50
CA ALA A 139 -3.10 -27.18 3.09
C ALA A 139 -3.66 -25.75 3.00
N SER A 140 -2.85 -24.76 3.38
CA SER A 140 -3.15 -23.34 3.10
C SER A 140 -2.89 -23.01 1.62
N GLN A 141 -3.18 -21.78 1.22
CA GLN A 141 -2.60 -21.21 0.00
C GLN A 141 -1.07 -21.11 0.09
N GLU A 142 -0.39 -21.13 -1.06
CA GLU A 142 1.03 -20.77 -1.15
C GLU A 142 1.19 -19.25 -1.06
N VAL A 143 2.19 -18.81 -0.30
CA VAL A 143 2.58 -17.40 -0.16
C VAL A 143 4.00 -17.25 -0.67
N THR A 144 4.21 -16.35 -1.63
CA THR A 144 5.56 -15.99 -2.07
C THR A 144 6.18 -15.02 -1.07
N VAL A 145 7.47 -15.19 -0.73
CA VAL A 145 8.23 -14.25 0.09
C VAL A 145 9.57 -13.96 -0.57
N ILE A 146 10.18 -12.81 -0.24
CA ILE A 146 11.52 -12.44 -0.69
C ILE A 146 12.43 -12.38 0.53
N SER A 147 13.34 -13.34 0.66
CA SER A 147 14.29 -13.43 1.75
C SER A 147 15.52 -12.55 1.50
N PHE A 148 15.90 -11.82 2.55
CA PHE A 148 17.17 -11.13 2.74
C PHE A 148 17.88 -11.65 4.00
N ALA A 149 17.54 -12.85 4.48
CA ALA A 149 18.06 -13.36 5.74
C ALA A 149 19.60 -13.51 5.73
N ASP A 150 20.18 -14.00 4.64
CA ASP A 150 21.64 -14.13 4.51
C ASP A 150 22.34 -12.77 4.41
N SER A 151 21.64 -11.72 3.95
CA SER A 151 22.18 -10.36 3.87
C SER A 151 22.61 -9.81 5.23
N PHE A 152 21.86 -10.16 6.28
CA PHE A 152 22.06 -9.69 7.66
C PHE A 152 22.61 -10.79 8.58
N LYS A 153 23.05 -11.92 8.01
CA LYS A 153 23.62 -13.01 8.78
C LYS A 153 24.95 -12.56 9.40
N ASN A 154 25.05 -12.69 10.73
CA ASN A 154 26.19 -12.22 11.53
C ASN A 154 26.39 -10.69 11.48
N ALA A 155 25.34 -9.92 11.21
CA ALA A 155 25.39 -8.46 11.28
C ALA A 155 25.98 -7.99 12.62
N GLN A 156 26.87 -7.00 12.57
CA GLN A 156 27.17 -6.21 13.77
C GLN A 156 26.02 -5.24 14.02
N GLU A 157 25.77 -4.96 15.30
CA GLU A 157 24.74 -4.01 15.71
C GLU A 157 25.39 -2.79 16.35
N PHE A 158 24.99 -1.61 15.85
CA PHE A 158 25.44 -0.33 16.36
C PHE A 158 24.26 0.52 16.84
N HIS A 159 24.49 1.36 17.83
CA HIS A 159 23.49 2.23 18.43
C HIS A 159 23.88 3.70 18.27
N VAL A 160 22.86 4.50 17.94
CA VAL A 160 22.96 5.93 17.71
C VAL A 160 21.88 6.63 18.53
N SER A 161 22.22 7.74 19.19
CA SER A 161 21.25 8.52 19.96
C SER A 161 21.52 10.03 19.84
N PRO A 162 20.54 10.90 20.13
CA PRO A 162 20.76 12.35 20.11
C PRO A 162 21.80 12.83 21.15
N ILE A 163 22.04 12.05 22.19
CA ILE A 163 23.04 12.31 23.24
C ILE A 163 24.30 11.45 23.08
N GLY A 164 24.42 10.72 21.95
CA GLY A 164 25.61 9.97 21.62
C GLY A 164 26.80 10.90 21.39
N THR A 165 28.01 10.33 21.33
CA THR A 165 29.22 11.13 21.14
C THR A 165 30.17 10.50 20.13
N PRO A 166 31.10 11.28 19.55
CA PRO A 166 32.12 10.73 18.65
C PRO A 166 33.09 9.78 19.36
N SER A 167 33.22 9.90 20.69
CA SER A 167 34.04 9.02 21.52
C SER A 167 33.33 7.74 21.96
N GLY A 168 32.04 7.58 21.64
CA GLY A 168 31.31 6.34 21.86
C GLY A 168 31.93 5.18 21.08
N ASN A 169 31.50 3.95 21.38
CA ASN A 169 31.94 2.75 20.65
C ASN A 169 30.81 2.12 19.81
N GLY A 170 29.67 2.80 19.70
CA GLY A 170 28.51 2.32 18.98
C GLY A 170 27.72 1.24 19.71
N SER A 171 28.05 0.90 20.97
CA SER A 171 27.20 0.03 21.79
C SER A 171 26.02 0.79 22.38
N ILE A 172 24.97 0.09 22.83
CA ILE A 172 23.80 0.71 23.47
C ILE A 172 24.16 1.56 24.70
N ASN A 173 25.25 1.24 25.41
CA ASN A 173 25.69 1.97 26.60
C ASN A 173 26.57 3.19 26.28
N LEU A 174 27.23 3.20 25.12
CA LEU A 174 28.10 4.27 24.64
C LEU A 174 27.81 4.54 23.15
N PRO A 175 26.59 4.99 22.83
CA PRO A 175 26.15 5.16 21.46
C PRO A 175 26.92 6.29 20.76
N TRP A 176 26.99 6.20 19.43
CA TRP A 176 27.48 7.30 18.62
C TRP A 176 26.42 8.39 18.45
N ASP A 177 26.85 9.61 18.12
CA ASP A 177 25.96 10.57 17.48
C ASP A 177 25.76 10.21 15.99
N ALA A 178 24.76 10.83 15.36
CA ALA A 178 24.41 10.53 13.97
C ALA A 178 25.51 10.95 12.97
N GLU A 179 26.25 12.03 13.23
CA GLU A 179 27.34 12.47 12.34
C GLU A 179 28.47 11.44 12.32
N THR A 180 28.85 10.93 13.49
CA THR A 180 29.86 9.88 13.65
C THR A 180 29.43 8.62 12.92
N MET A 181 28.18 8.18 13.12
CA MET A 181 27.65 6.99 12.45
C MET A 181 27.70 7.10 10.93
N PHE A 182 27.21 8.21 10.36
CA PHE A 182 27.13 8.36 8.91
C PHE A 182 28.49 8.50 8.20
N ASN A 183 29.57 8.73 8.95
CA ASN A 183 30.94 8.78 8.45
C ASN A 183 31.81 7.61 8.94
N SER A 184 31.22 6.64 9.63
CA SER A 184 31.97 5.55 10.27
C SER A 184 32.45 4.51 9.26
N SER A 185 33.74 4.19 9.30
CA SER A 185 34.32 3.05 8.58
C SER A 185 34.15 1.72 9.31
N ALA A 186 33.59 1.73 10.53
CA ALA A 186 33.35 0.50 11.30
C ALA A 186 32.08 -0.23 10.83
N ILE A 187 31.16 0.47 10.18
CA ILE A 187 29.91 -0.09 9.65
C ILE A 187 30.19 -0.67 8.27
N SER A 188 29.86 -1.95 8.09
CA SER A 188 30.08 -2.72 6.87
C SER A 188 28.76 -3.13 6.21
N PRO A 189 28.76 -3.47 4.90
CA PRO A 189 27.61 -4.06 4.23
C PRO A 189 26.99 -5.24 5.01
N GLY A 190 25.69 -5.17 5.30
CA GLY A 190 24.96 -6.19 6.05
C GLY A 190 24.80 -5.90 7.55
N ASP A 191 25.41 -4.83 8.06
CA ASP A 191 25.27 -4.43 9.46
C ASP A 191 23.92 -3.74 9.75
N ILE A 192 23.56 -3.70 11.04
CA ILE A 192 22.34 -3.08 11.56
C ILE A 192 22.72 -1.89 12.45
N VAL A 193 22.04 -0.77 12.25
CA VAL A 193 22.16 0.44 13.06
C VAL A 193 20.80 0.74 13.68
N TRP A 194 20.77 0.80 15.01
CA TRP A 194 19.61 1.16 15.81
C TRP A 194 19.66 2.65 16.18
N MET A 195 18.67 3.40 15.70
CA MET A 195 18.48 4.82 16.01
C MET A 195 17.51 4.96 17.18
N HIS A 196 17.98 5.46 18.32
CA HIS A 196 17.14 5.73 19.48
C HIS A 196 16.27 6.98 19.27
N GLY A 197 15.10 6.98 19.90
CA GLY A 197 14.12 8.06 19.80
C GLY A 197 14.67 9.42 20.24
N GLY A 198 14.28 10.46 19.53
CA GLY A 198 14.56 11.85 19.82
C GLY A 198 14.77 12.70 18.56
N ASN A 199 15.01 13.99 18.79
CA ASN A 199 15.26 14.97 17.74
C ASN A 199 16.77 15.09 17.48
N TYR A 200 17.21 14.82 16.25
CA TYR A 200 18.59 14.92 15.80
C TYR A 200 18.88 16.25 15.07
N ASP A 201 17.88 17.09 14.88
CA ASP A 201 18.05 18.42 14.33
C ASP A 201 18.57 19.41 15.40
N ASN A 202 19.06 20.55 14.93
CA ASN A 202 19.39 21.70 15.76
C ASN A 202 18.13 22.55 16.05
N SER A 203 18.25 23.52 16.97
CA SER A 203 17.12 24.38 17.37
C SER A 203 16.55 25.26 16.25
N THR A 204 17.20 25.33 15.08
CA THR A 204 16.73 26.10 13.92
C THR A 204 16.13 25.23 12.82
N GLU A 205 16.11 23.91 13.00
CA GLU A 205 15.61 22.91 12.03
C GLU A 205 16.27 23.03 10.66
N THR A 206 17.61 23.02 10.67
CA THR A 206 18.46 23.19 9.49
C THR A 206 19.51 22.10 9.33
N ASN A 207 19.59 21.15 10.27
CA ASN A 207 20.55 20.07 10.23
C ASN A 207 20.10 19.01 9.22
N VAL A 208 20.98 18.70 8.27
CA VAL A 208 20.79 17.57 7.35
C VAL A 208 22.00 16.67 7.45
N TYR A 209 21.77 15.41 7.75
CA TYR A 209 22.83 14.43 7.90
C TYR A 209 23.21 13.86 6.53
N LEU A 210 24.52 13.91 6.25
CA LEU A 210 25.09 13.38 5.03
C LEU A 210 25.49 11.92 5.24
N THR A 211 24.70 10.98 4.74
CA THR A 211 25.09 9.56 4.77
C THR A 211 26.23 9.29 3.81
N ARG A 212 27.31 8.65 4.29
CA ARG A 212 28.41 8.12 3.47
C ARG A 212 28.55 6.60 3.60
N LEU A 213 27.49 5.95 4.10
CA LEU A 213 27.45 4.51 4.27
C LEU A 213 27.20 3.81 2.93
N HIS A 214 27.92 2.72 2.72
CA HIS A 214 27.90 1.94 1.49
C HIS A 214 27.51 0.49 1.79
N GLY A 215 26.23 0.16 1.67
CA GLY A 215 25.79 -1.23 1.52
C GLY A 215 26.03 -1.75 0.11
N THR A 216 25.62 -2.98 -0.15
CA THR A 216 25.53 -3.55 -1.50
C THR A 216 24.12 -4.12 -1.76
N LYS A 217 23.82 -4.48 -3.01
CA LYS A 217 22.56 -5.13 -3.37
C LYS A 217 22.33 -6.42 -2.58
N GLU A 218 23.39 -7.18 -2.34
CA GLU A 218 23.37 -8.46 -1.61
C GLU A 218 23.44 -8.27 -0.09
N LYS A 219 24.01 -7.15 0.38
CA LYS A 219 24.20 -6.84 1.80
C LYS A 219 23.93 -5.35 2.07
N PRO A 220 22.65 -4.92 2.03
CA PRO A 220 22.28 -3.56 2.41
C PRO A 220 22.62 -3.30 3.88
N ILE A 221 22.77 -2.04 4.26
CA ILE A 221 22.88 -1.63 5.66
C ILE A 221 21.48 -1.25 6.14
N LEU A 222 21.02 -1.86 7.23
CA LEU A 222 19.72 -1.55 7.83
C LEU A 222 19.89 -0.50 8.92
N ILE A 223 19.22 0.64 8.78
CA ILE A 223 19.23 1.75 9.74
C ILE A 223 17.79 1.94 10.22
N ARG A 224 17.52 1.52 11.46
CA ARG A 224 16.15 1.30 11.94
C ARG A 224 15.91 1.99 13.27
N ALA A 225 14.72 2.55 13.44
CA ALA A 225 14.29 3.09 14.73
C ALA A 225 14.27 1.98 15.79
N TYR A 226 14.80 2.25 16.97
CA TYR A 226 14.92 1.28 18.07
C TYR A 226 13.55 0.94 18.68
N GLY A 227 12.60 1.88 18.63
CA GLY A 227 11.23 1.69 19.14
C GLY A 227 10.97 2.28 20.53
N ASP A 228 11.90 3.06 21.06
CA ASP A 228 11.78 3.79 22.34
C ASP A 228 11.28 5.24 22.17
N GLY A 229 10.97 5.66 20.95
CA GLY A 229 10.39 6.97 20.61
C GLY A 229 10.52 7.29 19.12
N PRO A 230 9.94 8.42 18.66
CA PRO A 230 10.08 8.86 17.28
C PRO A 230 11.51 9.30 16.98
N VAL A 231 12.02 8.95 15.79
CA VAL A 231 13.35 9.36 15.31
C VAL A 231 13.18 10.50 14.30
N ASP A 232 13.41 11.73 14.72
CA ASP A 232 13.29 12.91 13.88
C ASP A 232 14.67 13.30 13.32
N ILE A 233 14.90 12.99 12.04
CA ILE A 233 16.19 13.15 11.37
C ILE A 233 16.04 13.37 9.86
N HIS A 234 16.66 14.43 9.33
CA HIS A 234 16.72 14.71 7.90
C HIS A 234 17.98 14.14 7.27
N ILE A 235 17.86 13.39 6.17
CA ILE A 235 18.97 12.64 5.59
C ILE A 235 19.16 12.98 4.11
N LYS A 236 20.41 13.16 3.71
CA LYS A 236 20.83 13.35 2.33
C LYS A 236 22.07 12.50 2.00
N ASP A 237 22.23 12.08 0.76
CA ASP A 237 23.49 11.46 0.33
C ASP A 237 24.67 12.42 0.46
N GLY A 238 25.74 11.95 1.10
CA GLY A 238 27.03 12.59 1.11
C GLY A 238 27.65 12.62 -0.29
N ILE A 239 28.32 13.71 -0.60
CA ILE A 239 29.04 13.94 -1.85
C ILE A 239 30.53 14.01 -1.52
N ASP A 240 31.38 13.40 -2.35
CA ASP A 240 32.84 13.51 -2.22
C ASP A 240 33.37 14.84 -2.79
N GLY A 241 34.69 15.04 -2.71
CA GLY A 241 35.36 16.23 -3.24
C GLY A 241 35.29 16.40 -4.77
N TYR A 242 34.76 15.41 -5.50
CA TYR A 242 34.62 15.40 -6.96
C TYR A 242 33.16 15.46 -7.41
N GLY A 243 32.19 15.58 -6.50
CA GLY A 243 30.78 15.63 -6.84
C GLY A 243 30.10 14.26 -6.97
N VAL A 244 30.77 13.16 -6.58
CA VAL A 244 30.23 11.80 -6.65
C VAL A 244 29.50 11.46 -5.36
N HIS A 245 28.30 10.88 -5.48
CA HIS A 245 27.53 10.42 -4.34
C HIS A 245 28.17 9.19 -3.70
N THR A 246 28.36 9.26 -2.38
CA THR A 246 29.11 8.30 -1.56
C THR A 246 28.23 7.44 -0.68
N SER A 247 26.96 7.27 -1.02
CA SER A 247 26.06 6.40 -0.26
C SER A 247 25.31 5.48 -1.18
N SER A 248 24.98 4.27 -0.76
CA SER A 248 24.23 3.32 -1.58
C SER A 248 23.71 2.14 -0.75
N TRP A 249 22.55 1.58 -1.10
CA TRP A 249 21.93 0.41 -0.46
C TRP A 249 21.75 0.53 1.08
N ASN A 250 21.35 1.71 1.55
CA ASN A 250 20.94 1.91 2.95
C ASN A 250 19.42 1.88 3.09
N TRP A 251 18.93 1.11 4.06
CA TRP A 251 17.50 0.93 4.32
C TRP A 251 17.12 1.67 5.61
N PHE A 252 16.38 2.75 5.48
CA PHE A 252 15.90 3.58 6.57
C PHE A 252 14.51 3.13 6.98
N TRP A 253 14.32 2.73 8.23
CA TRP A 253 13.06 2.16 8.70
C TRP A 253 12.52 2.88 9.93
N GLY A 254 11.29 3.42 9.80
CA GLY A 254 10.48 3.87 10.94
C GLY A 254 10.89 5.23 11.49
N PHE A 255 11.42 6.12 10.64
CA PHE A 255 11.77 7.48 11.03
C PHE A 255 10.60 8.44 10.84
N GLU A 256 10.61 9.53 11.60
CA GLU A 256 9.54 10.53 11.63
C GLU A 256 10.06 11.96 11.38
N PRO A 257 10.74 12.23 10.24
CA PRO A 257 11.30 13.54 9.94
C PRO A 257 10.21 14.60 9.75
N HIS A 258 10.31 15.69 10.49
CA HIS A 258 9.39 16.81 10.38
C HIS A 258 10.02 18.16 10.73
N ILE A 259 9.31 19.23 10.38
CA ILE A 259 9.76 20.60 10.66
C ILE A 259 8.63 21.34 11.36
N SER A 260 8.87 21.79 12.59
CA SER A 260 7.89 22.46 13.44
C SER A 260 7.87 23.99 13.27
N ARG A 261 8.91 24.59 12.69
CA ARG A 261 8.95 26.04 12.43
C ARG A 261 7.91 26.46 11.39
N PRO A 262 7.27 27.62 11.52
CA PRO A 262 6.16 28.04 10.66
C PRO A 262 6.61 28.55 9.28
N GLU A 263 7.89 28.84 9.06
CA GLU A 263 8.35 29.46 7.83
C GLU A 263 8.22 28.52 6.63
N ARG A 264 7.43 28.95 5.64
CA ARG A 264 7.25 28.27 4.35
C ARG A 264 7.82 29.07 3.18
N SER A 265 7.99 30.37 3.32
CA SER A 265 8.53 31.25 2.27
C SER A 265 10.06 31.24 2.29
N VAL A 266 10.69 30.99 1.14
CA VAL A 266 12.15 30.95 0.98
C VAL A 266 12.64 31.86 -0.16
N PRO A 267 12.34 33.17 -0.16
CA PRO A 267 12.49 33.99 -1.36
C PRO A 267 13.92 34.31 -1.77
N ASP A 268 14.93 34.28 -0.87
CA ASP A 268 16.30 34.67 -1.25
C ASP A 268 17.43 34.42 -0.22
N THR A 269 17.23 33.62 0.84
CA THR A 269 18.17 33.63 1.99
C THR A 269 19.08 32.41 2.12
N GLY A 270 19.06 31.46 1.18
CA GLY A 270 19.82 30.21 1.30
C GLY A 270 19.28 29.23 2.35
N TYR A 271 18.25 29.61 3.12
CA TYR A 271 17.54 28.74 4.06
C TYR A 271 16.39 28.04 3.35
N ARG A 272 16.51 26.73 3.15
CA ARG A 272 15.45 25.89 2.61
C ARG A 272 14.89 25.00 3.70
N ARG A 273 13.56 25.00 3.84
CA ARG A 273 12.84 23.95 4.57
C ARG A 273 13.33 22.59 4.04
N LEU A 274 13.77 21.70 4.91
CA LEU A 274 14.50 20.48 4.54
C LEU A 274 13.57 19.41 3.97
N ALA A 275 14.09 18.60 3.05
CA ALA A 275 13.46 17.33 2.71
C ALA A 275 13.56 16.37 3.90
N ALA A 276 12.64 15.42 4.00
CA ALA A 276 12.80 14.28 4.92
C ALA A 276 13.98 13.41 4.47
N PHE A 277 13.97 13.05 3.19
CA PHE A 277 15.01 12.25 2.55
C PHE A 277 15.38 12.86 1.20
N TYR A 278 16.67 13.05 0.95
CA TYR A 278 17.20 13.46 -0.34
C TYR A 278 18.27 12.45 -0.78
N LEU A 279 17.81 11.34 -1.36
CA LEU A 279 18.62 10.17 -1.69
C LEU A 279 18.75 10.07 -3.21
N THR A 280 19.97 10.07 -3.70
CA THR A 280 20.31 10.24 -5.12
C THR A 280 20.95 9.03 -5.73
N ASN A 281 21.44 8.10 -4.92
CA ASN A 281 22.13 6.92 -5.38
C ASN A 281 21.27 5.65 -5.29
N GLN A 282 21.89 4.51 -5.61
CA GLN A 282 21.18 3.24 -5.84
C GLN A 282 20.73 2.55 -4.55
N GLY A 283 19.63 1.79 -4.67
CA GLY A 283 19.28 0.75 -3.71
C GLY A 283 18.80 1.20 -2.32
N HIS A 284 18.69 2.50 -2.08
CA HIS A 284 18.13 3.01 -0.83
C HIS A 284 16.68 2.60 -0.66
N ARG A 285 16.28 2.27 0.57
CA ARG A 285 14.88 2.02 0.92
C ARG A 285 14.44 2.93 2.06
N ILE A 286 13.24 3.47 1.96
CA ILE A 286 12.56 4.23 3.02
C ILE A 286 11.32 3.43 3.37
N ILE A 287 11.28 2.86 4.57
CA ILE A 287 10.31 1.83 4.97
C ILE A 287 9.54 2.32 6.19
N ASN A 288 8.21 2.34 6.08
CA ASN A 288 7.30 2.56 7.21
C ASN A 288 7.54 3.89 7.97
N CYS A 289 8.12 4.90 7.31
CA CYS A 289 8.38 6.22 7.89
C CYS A 289 7.12 7.11 7.92
N VAL A 290 7.17 8.19 8.70
CA VAL A 290 6.11 9.21 8.80
C VAL A 290 6.74 10.58 8.57
N ALA A 291 6.71 11.08 7.33
CA ALA A 291 7.35 12.33 6.96
C ALA A 291 6.32 13.45 6.82
N TYR A 292 6.40 14.51 7.61
CA TYR A 292 5.40 15.57 7.56
C TYR A 292 5.93 16.97 7.70
N ASP A 293 5.19 17.91 7.10
CA ASP A 293 5.53 19.33 7.11
C ASP A 293 6.96 19.61 6.61
N ASN A 294 7.49 18.75 5.75
CA ASN A 294 8.82 18.90 5.17
C ASN A 294 8.82 19.95 4.04
N GLY A 295 10.00 20.32 3.58
CA GLY A 295 10.23 21.21 2.45
C GLY A 295 10.02 20.52 1.10
N HIS A 296 10.69 20.99 0.05
CA HIS A 296 10.54 20.42 -1.29
C HIS A 296 11.83 19.78 -1.82
N PRO A 297 11.76 18.53 -2.32
CA PRO A 297 10.65 17.57 -2.16
C PRO A 297 10.57 17.05 -0.71
N GLY A 298 9.51 16.32 -0.38
CA GLY A 298 9.44 15.58 0.90
C GLY A 298 10.46 14.45 0.88
N ILE A 299 10.35 13.60 -0.14
CA ILE A 299 11.33 12.57 -0.49
C ILE A 299 11.82 12.85 -1.92
N GLY A 300 13.10 13.16 -2.04
CA GLY A 300 13.80 13.39 -3.29
C GLY A 300 14.60 12.17 -3.71
N ASN A 301 14.40 11.74 -4.95
CA ASN A 301 15.02 10.58 -5.56
C ASN A 301 15.61 10.96 -6.93
N TRP A 302 16.88 11.34 -6.99
CA TRP A 302 17.49 11.86 -8.23
C TRP A 302 18.27 10.79 -9.00
N SER A 303 18.74 11.15 -10.20
CA SER A 303 19.45 10.22 -11.09
C SER A 303 20.85 9.87 -10.56
N ALA A 304 20.98 8.63 -10.10
CA ALA A 304 21.96 7.65 -10.54
C ALA A 304 21.22 6.29 -10.55
N VAL A 305 21.33 5.54 -11.65
CA VAL A 305 20.93 4.13 -11.90
C VAL A 305 20.39 3.43 -10.64
N GLY A 306 19.09 3.38 -10.39
CA GLY A 306 18.58 2.98 -9.06
C GLY A 306 17.81 1.66 -9.08
N ASP A 307 18.47 0.54 -9.36
CA ASP A 307 17.82 -0.77 -9.29
C ASP A 307 17.44 -1.10 -7.82
N THR A 308 16.21 -1.56 -7.59
CA THR A 308 15.66 -2.01 -6.30
C THR A 308 15.47 -0.95 -5.21
N GLY A 309 15.67 0.34 -5.52
CA GLY A 309 15.37 1.44 -4.61
C GLY A 309 13.87 1.55 -4.32
N GLU A 310 13.49 1.86 -3.09
CA GLU A 310 12.10 1.76 -2.65
C GLU A 310 11.65 2.86 -1.67
N VAL A 311 10.42 3.35 -1.84
CA VAL A 311 9.67 4.03 -0.78
C VAL A 311 8.46 3.16 -0.48
N TYR A 312 8.39 2.61 0.74
CA TYR A 312 7.42 1.62 1.15
C TYR A 312 6.65 2.06 2.39
N GLY A 313 5.32 1.91 2.38
CA GLY A 313 4.49 2.01 3.59
C GLY A 313 4.56 3.35 4.32
N THR A 314 5.05 4.40 3.64
CA THR A 314 5.39 5.69 4.23
C THR A 314 4.19 6.64 4.18
N LEU A 315 3.92 7.35 5.27
CA LEU A 315 2.89 8.38 5.38
C LEU A 315 3.52 9.76 5.15
N ILE A 316 2.98 10.56 4.21
CA ILE A 316 3.56 11.84 3.80
C ILE A 316 2.51 12.94 3.65
N TRP A 317 2.62 14.02 4.43
CA TRP A 317 1.73 15.20 4.28
C TRP A 317 2.40 16.54 4.56
N GLY A 318 1.73 17.63 4.19
CA GLY A 318 2.18 19.00 4.50
C GLY A 318 3.51 19.38 3.82
N THR A 319 3.94 18.61 2.82
CA THR A 319 5.20 18.86 2.11
C THR A 319 5.07 20.10 1.24
N GLY A 320 5.93 21.10 1.46
CA GLY A 320 6.04 22.22 0.54
C GLY A 320 6.61 23.53 1.10
N ILE A 321 6.89 24.42 0.15
CA ILE A 321 7.46 25.75 0.32
C ILE A 321 6.85 26.73 -0.70
N TYR A 322 6.94 28.02 -0.38
CA TYR A 322 6.77 29.12 -1.33
C TYR A 322 8.17 29.61 -1.71
N ASP A 323 8.56 29.44 -2.97
CA ASP A 323 9.91 29.76 -3.46
C ASP A 323 9.99 31.28 -3.71
N PHE A 324 9.75 31.71 -4.95
CA PHE A 324 9.51 33.10 -5.32
C PHE A 324 8.01 33.31 -5.44
N SER A 325 7.38 34.10 -4.55
CA SER A 325 5.95 34.44 -4.66
C SER A 325 5.61 34.85 -6.10
N PRO A 326 4.73 34.15 -6.83
CA PRO A 326 3.67 33.22 -6.36
C PRO A 326 3.94 31.71 -6.54
N THR A 327 5.19 31.28 -6.75
CA THR A 327 5.56 29.90 -7.09
C THR A 327 5.54 28.97 -5.87
N ILE A 328 4.76 27.89 -5.97
CA ILE A 328 4.67 26.81 -4.98
C ILE A 328 5.48 25.59 -5.43
N ARG A 329 6.12 24.91 -4.48
CA ARG A 329 6.69 23.56 -4.68
C ARG A 329 6.36 22.69 -3.48
N GLY A 330 6.18 21.38 -3.67
CA GLY A 330 5.97 20.47 -2.55
C GLY A 330 5.39 19.13 -2.95
N SER A 331 6.07 18.39 -3.82
CA SER A 331 5.70 17.00 -4.09
C SER A 331 6.14 16.12 -2.92
N ALA A 332 5.24 15.27 -2.43
CA ALA A 332 5.54 14.31 -1.36
C ALA A 332 6.70 13.39 -1.77
N ILE A 333 6.59 12.77 -2.94
CA ILE A 333 7.69 12.03 -3.58
C ILE A 333 7.99 12.69 -4.92
N TYR A 334 9.25 13.08 -5.13
CA TYR A 334 9.75 13.56 -6.41
C TYR A 334 10.91 12.70 -6.87
N ALA A 335 10.82 12.13 -8.07
CA ALA A 335 11.79 11.14 -8.51
C ALA A 335 12.21 11.23 -9.99
N GLN A 336 13.38 10.69 -10.29
CA GLN A 336 13.89 10.40 -11.63
C GLN A 336 14.54 9.01 -11.64
N ASN A 337 14.56 8.35 -12.80
CA ASN A 337 15.23 7.06 -12.95
C ASN A 337 15.53 6.75 -14.42
N GLU A 338 16.70 6.19 -14.71
CA GLU A 338 17.14 5.83 -16.06
C GLU A 338 17.23 4.32 -16.26
N VAL A 339 17.78 3.61 -15.27
CA VAL A 339 18.11 2.17 -15.33
C VAL A 339 17.51 1.44 -14.14
N GLY A 340 17.12 0.18 -14.33
CA GLY A 340 16.56 -0.67 -13.29
C GLY A 340 15.12 -0.27 -12.92
N THR A 341 14.60 -0.87 -11.86
CA THR A 341 13.24 -0.57 -11.37
C THR A 341 13.29 0.11 -10.00
N ARG A 342 12.55 1.21 -9.86
CA ARG A 342 12.25 1.87 -8.58
C ARG A 342 10.83 1.59 -8.14
N TYR A 343 10.68 1.25 -6.87
CA TYR A 343 9.41 0.85 -6.27
C TYR A 343 8.87 1.95 -5.38
N PHE A 344 7.64 2.40 -5.62
CA PHE A 344 6.87 3.17 -4.66
C PHE A 344 5.64 2.35 -4.32
N ARG A 345 5.62 1.78 -3.11
CA ARG A 345 4.60 0.80 -2.75
C ARG A 345 3.91 1.13 -1.43
N ASP A 346 2.58 1.02 -1.42
CA ASP A 346 1.73 1.21 -0.24
C ASP A 346 1.96 2.54 0.50
N ASN A 347 2.39 3.61 -0.18
CA ASN A 347 2.57 4.91 0.47
C ASN A 347 1.25 5.67 0.56
N ILE A 348 1.07 6.46 1.63
CA ILE A 348 -0.08 7.34 1.79
C ILE A 348 0.40 8.78 1.66
N THR A 349 -0.10 9.52 0.66
CA THR A 349 0.29 10.92 0.42
C THR A 349 -0.92 11.85 0.34
N PHE A 350 -0.93 12.91 1.14
CA PHE A 350 -2.06 13.83 1.17
C PHE A 350 -1.68 15.24 1.61
N ARG A 351 -2.48 16.23 1.19
CA ARG A 351 -2.31 17.65 1.58
C ARG A 351 -0.88 18.18 1.38
N ASN A 352 -0.23 17.78 0.30
CA ASN A 352 1.04 18.36 -0.13
C ASN A 352 0.79 19.54 -1.07
N PHE A 353 1.71 20.52 -1.10
CA PHE A 353 1.54 21.78 -1.84
C PHE A 353 1.51 21.58 -3.36
N THR A 354 2.03 20.45 -3.86
CA THR A 354 1.85 20.07 -5.26
C THR A 354 1.31 18.65 -5.37
N ASN A 355 2.16 17.66 -5.65
CA ASN A 355 1.74 16.31 -6.02
C ASN A 355 1.91 15.33 -4.87
N GLY A 356 1.17 14.22 -4.90
CA GLY A 356 1.46 13.07 -4.05
C GLY A 356 2.74 12.38 -4.51
N ILE A 357 2.69 11.78 -5.69
CA ILE A 357 3.83 11.07 -6.30
C ILE A 357 4.14 11.68 -7.67
N LYS A 358 5.38 12.16 -7.85
CA LYS A 358 5.82 12.88 -9.06
C LYS A 358 7.17 12.42 -9.62
N PRO A 359 7.23 11.28 -10.33
CA PRO A 359 8.33 11.00 -11.25
C PRO A 359 8.35 12.02 -12.39
N TYR A 360 9.37 12.88 -12.45
CA TYR A 360 9.43 13.97 -13.41
C TYR A 360 10.85 14.34 -13.83
N ALA A 361 11.06 14.48 -15.13
CA ALA A 361 12.29 15.03 -15.70
C ALA A 361 12.03 15.86 -16.96
N GLU A 362 12.68 17.02 -17.08
CA GLU A 362 12.69 17.80 -18.33
C GLU A 362 13.66 17.21 -19.34
N ASN A 363 14.95 17.09 -18.96
CA ASN A 363 16.02 16.54 -19.80
C ASN A 363 16.54 15.18 -19.34
N GLY A 364 16.06 14.68 -18.20
CA GLY A 364 16.46 13.38 -17.62
C GLY A 364 15.50 12.25 -18.01
N TYR A 365 15.54 11.16 -17.24
CA TYR A 365 14.76 9.95 -17.51
C TYR A 365 13.70 9.67 -16.44
N VAL A 366 12.60 9.06 -16.88
CA VAL A 366 11.50 8.60 -16.02
C VAL A 366 11.16 7.15 -16.37
N ASN A 367 12.18 6.28 -16.33
CA ASN A 367 12.09 4.87 -16.71
C ASN A 367 11.95 3.96 -15.49
N GLY A 368 11.31 2.79 -15.66
CA GLY A 368 11.35 1.72 -14.67
C GLY A 368 10.66 2.07 -13.35
N PHE A 369 9.57 2.83 -13.38
CA PHE A 369 8.80 3.10 -12.16
C PHE A 369 7.72 2.04 -11.95
N HIS A 370 7.75 1.38 -10.80
CA HIS A 370 6.70 0.48 -10.31
C HIS A 370 5.99 1.14 -9.13
N LEU A 371 4.80 1.66 -9.38
CA LEU A 371 3.92 2.22 -8.37
C LEU A 371 2.84 1.20 -8.04
N GLU A 372 2.78 0.72 -6.81
CA GLU A 372 1.77 -0.24 -6.41
C GLU A 372 1.11 0.07 -5.07
N GLY A 373 -0.22 -0.04 -4.98
CA GLY A 373 -0.90 0.08 -3.69
C GLY A 373 -0.87 1.49 -3.08
N ASN A 374 -0.33 2.49 -3.76
CA ASN A 374 -0.21 3.84 -3.20
C ASN A 374 -1.59 4.50 -3.07
N ILE A 375 -1.76 5.28 -2.01
CA ILE A 375 -2.99 5.97 -1.66
C ILE A 375 -2.69 7.47 -1.70
N ALA A 376 -3.24 8.18 -2.69
CA ALA A 376 -2.95 9.60 -2.90
C ALA A 376 -4.23 10.42 -3.03
N PHE A 377 -4.44 11.36 -2.10
CA PHE A 377 -5.70 12.12 -2.01
C PHE A 377 -5.46 13.53 -1.46
N LYS A 378 -6.33 14.50 -1.78
CA LYS A 378 -6.28 15.89 -1.26
C LYS A 378 -4.96 16.66 -1.43
N ASN A 379 -3.99 16.16 -2.20
CA ASN A 379 -2.82 16.92 -2.64
C ASN A 379 -3.30 18.13 -3.46
N TYR A 380 -2.60 19.27 -3.42
CA TYR A 380 -3.09 20.49 -4.08
C TYR A 380 -3.11 20.38 -5.62
N LEU A 381 -2.21 19.61 -6.24
CA LEU A 381 -2.23 19.25 -7.66
C LEU A 381 -2.56 17.75 -7.83
N ALA A 382 -1.99 17.09 -8.84
CA ALA A 382 -2.32 15.71 -9.15
C ALA A 382 -1.85 14.73 -8.06
N PRO A 383 -2.68 13.72 -7.72
CA PRO A 383 -2.31 12.69 -6.74
C PRO A 383 -1.10 11.89 -7.21
N ILE A 384 -1.08 11.50 -8.49
CA ILE A 384 0.03 10.78 -9.15
C ILE A 384 0.25 11.41 -10.53
N SER A 385 1.49 11.78 -10.84
CA SER A 385 1.87 12.35 -12.14
C SER A 385 3.25 11.84 -12.53
N LEU A 386 3.34 11.11 -13.64
CA LEU A 386 4.57 10.64 -14.25
C LEU A 386 4.73 11.34 -15.58
N GLU A 387 5.71 12.24 -15.70
CA GLU A 387 5.89 13.07 -16.88
C GLU A 387 7.37 13.10 -17.28
N SER A 388 7.66 12.77 -18.53
CA SER A 388 8.98 12.97 -19.13
C SER A 388 8.93 14.07 -20.19
N GLY A 389 10.01 14.86 -20.26
CA GLY A 389 10.21 15.87 -21.29
C GLY A 389 10.81 15.26 -22.55
N THR A 390 12.13 15.38 -22.73
CA THR A 390 12.81 14.99 -23.97
C THR A 390 13.02 13.50 -24.12
N ASN A 391 13.25 12.76 -23.04
CA ASN A 391 13.47 11.31 -23.09
C ASN A 391 12.15 10.54 -22.95
N PRO A 392 11.90 9.53 -23.80
CA PRO A 392 10.70 8.70 -23.66
C PRO A 392 10.78 7.82 -22.41
N MET A 393 9.64 7.70 -21.72
CA MET A 393 9.47 6.78 -20.59
C MET A 393 9.52 5.33 -21.06
N GLN A 394 10.09 4.47 -20.23
CA GLN A 394 10.12 3.03 -20.45
C GLN A 394 9.65 2.25 -19.23
N ASN A 395 9.01 1.10 -19.44
CA ASN A 395 8.74 0.08 -18.40
C ASN A 395 8.05 0.66 -17.16
N THR A 396 6.93 1.35 -17.36
CA THR A 396 6.15 1.99 -16.29
C THR A 396 5.00 1.11 -15.85
N LYS A 397 4.86 0.91 -14.54
CA LYS A 397 3.78 0.12 -13.93
C LYS A 397 3.06 0.92 -12.87
N LEU A 398 1.75 0.98 -12.96
CA LEU A 398 0.83 1.50 -11.96
C LEU A 398 -0.18 0.38 -11.66
N ILE A 399 -0.02 -0.29 -10.54
CA ILE A 399 -0.77 -1.49 -10.17
C ILE A 399 -1.54 -1.25 -8.87
N ASN A 400 -2.85 -1.44 -8.84
CA ASN A 400 -3.65 -1.36 -7.61
C ASN A 400 -3.45 -0.05 -6.81
N ASN A 401 -3.27 1.11 -7.47
CA ASN A 401 -3.17 2.40 -6.77
C ASN A 401 -4.56 3.01 -6.54
N TYR A 402 -4.69 3.81 -5.49
CA TYR A 402 -5.94 4.39 -5.01
C TYR A 402 -5.83 5.90 -4.96
N THR A 403 -6.69 6.62 -5.68
CA THR A 403 -6.75 8.08 -5.59
C THR A 403 -8.14 8.58 -5.29
N PHE A 404 -8.21 9.65 -4.49
CA PHE A 404 -9.46 10.29 -4.17
C PHE A 404 -9.34 11.80 -4.14
N ASP A 405 -10.19 12.46 -4.92
CA ASP A 405 -10.44 13.88 -4.84
C ASP A 405 -11.92 14.11 -5.12
N ASP A 406 -12.59 14.90 -4.31
CA ASP A 406 -14.00 15.30 -4.48
C ASP A 406 -14.16 16.81 -4.69
N SER A 407 -13.05 17.52 -4.94
CA SER A 407 -13.03 18.94 -5.24
C SER A 407 -13.30 19.22 -6.72
N ASP A 408 -13.76 20.43 -7.05
CA ASP A 408 -13.98 20.89 -8.43
C ASP A 408 -12.70 21.41 -9.12
N ASP A 409 -11.51 20.89 -8.79
CA ASP A 409 -10.22 21.38 -9.31
C ASP A 409 -9.74 20.65 -10.57
N THR A 410 -9.52 21.34 -11.69
CA THR A 410 -9.17 20.68 -12.96
C THR A 410 -7.80 20.00 -13.02
N ARG A 411 -6.97 20.08 -11.96
CA ARG A 411 -5.56 19.62 -11.95
C ARG A 411 -5.35 18.25 -11.29
N LYS A 412 -6.41 17.48 -11.05
CA LYS A 412 -6.39 16.25 -10.21
C LYS A 412 -6.32 14.92 -10.96
N ALA A 413 -6.14 14.93 -12.29
CA ALA A 413 -6.01 13.69 -13.04
C ALA A 413 -4.79 12.88 -12.59
N VAL A 414 -4.90 11.56 -12.58
CA VAL A 414 -3.71 10.71 -12.64
C VAL A 414 -3.14 10.83 -14.04
N THR A 415 -1.91 11.34 -14.15
CA THR A 415 -1.27 11.59 -15.45
C THR A 415 -0.11 10.65 -15.63
N VAL A 416 -0.11 9.91 -16.75
CA VAL A 416 1.00 9.05 -17.15
C VAL A 416 1.41 9.37 -18.57
N GLY A 417 2.63 9.85 -18.70
CA GLY A 417 3.12 10.46 -19.92
C GLY A 417 2.64 11.91 -20.02
N LYS A 418 3.53 12.76 -20.54
CA LYS A 418 3.24 14.10 -21.03
C LYS A 418 4.36 14.53 -21.97
N ALA A 419 4.71 13.60 -22.84
CA ALA A 419 5.85 13.76 -23.71
C ALA A 419 5.48 14.75 -24.83
N SER A 420 6.43 15.59 -25.25
CA SER A 420 6.26 16.49 -26.39
C SER A 420 5.95 15.72 -27.68
N GLU A 421 5.39 16.39 -28.68
CA GLU A 421 5.23 15.81 -30.02
C GLU A 421 6.56 15.18 -30.50
N GLY A 422 6.50 13.92 -30.94
CA GLY A 422 7.69 13.17 -31.36
C GLY A 422 8.39 12.36 -30.27
N THR A 423 8.01 12.49 -29.00
CA THR A 423 8.52 11.65 -27.90
C THR A 423 7.55 10.50 -27.62
N TYR A 424 7.97 9.26 -27.87
CA TYR A 424 7.10 8.07 -27.75
C TYR A 424 7.53 7.17 -26.61
N ASN A 425 6.70 7.14 -25.57
CA ASN A 425 6.86 6.26 -24.42
C ASN A 425 6.57 4.79 -24.79
N ASN A 426 7.14 3.86 -24.04
CA ASN A 426 7.08 2.44 -24.35
C ASN A 426 6.94 1.56 -23.11
N GLY A 427 5.95 0.68 -23.07
CA GLY A 427 5.76 -0.23 -21.93
C GLY A 427 5.03 0.46 -20.79
N LEU A 428 3.72 0.31 -20.77
CA LEU A 428 2.84 0.79 -19.71
C LEU A 428 1.91 -0.31 -19.22
N GLU A 429 1.92 -0.58 -17.92
CA GLU A 429 0.92 -1.43 -17.28
C GLU A 429 0.12 -0.57 -16.28
N LEU A 430 -1.16 -0.36 -16.56
CA LEU A 430 -2.13 0.29 -15.69
C LEU A 430 -3.19 -0.75 -15.34
N ILE A 431 -3.02 -1.41 -14.19
CA ILE A 431 -3.84 -2.59 -13.84
C ILE A 431 -4.44 -2.45 -12.45
N GLY A 432 -5.74 -2.69 -12.31
CA GLY A 432 -6.38 -2.81 -11.00
C GLY A 432 -6.49 -1.51 -10.21
N ASN A 433 -6.22 -0.35 -10.83
CA ASN A 433 -6.21 0.93 -10.12
C ASN A 433 -7.63 1.46 -9.87
N TYR A 434 -7.80 2.23 -8.80
CA TYR A 434 -9.04 2.88 -8.43
C TYR A 434 -8.83 4.39 -8.39
N PHE A 435 -9.22 5.08 -9.46
CA PHE A 435 -8.98 6.52 -9.61
C PHE A 435 -10.27 7.30 -9.51
N VAL A 436 -10.40 8.11 -8.46
CA VAL A 436 -11.54 9.02 -8.26
C VAL A 436 -11.07 10.45 -8.37
N ALA A 437 -11.66 11.19 -9.30
CA ALA A 437 -11.47 12.63 -9.43
C ALA A 437 -12.82 13.35 -9.53
N GLY A 438 -13.12 14.20 -8.56
CA GLY A 438 -14.38 14.94 -8.40
C GLY A 438 -14.58 16.08 -9.40
N VAL A 439 -13.73 16.15 -10.41
CA VAL A 439 -13.40 17.38 -11.12
C VAL A 439 -14.20 17.48 -12.41
N THR A 440 -14.63 18.69 -12.75
CA THR A 440 -15.05 19.07 -14.11
C THR A 440 -13.86 19.19 -15.06
N SER A 441 -12.73 18.53 -14.77
CA SER A 441 -11.51 18.71 -15.52
C SER A 441 -11.77 18.32 -16.96
N GLN A 442 -11.26 19.16 -17.86
CA GLN A 442 -11.27 18.79 -19.26
C GLN A 442 -10.45 17.53 -19.48
N THR A 443 -9.52 17.16 -18.61
CA THR A 443 -8.62 16.02 -18.79
C THR A 443 -9.18 14.67 -18.30
N GLY A 444 -10.08 14.69 -17.32
CA GLY A 444 -10.67 13.51 -16.67
C GLY A 444 -9.94 13.03 -15.43
N ALA A 445 -10.27 11.82 -14.97
CA ALA A 445 -9.62 11.16 -13.83
C ALA A 445 -8.29 10.50 -14.21
N LEU A 446 -8.10 10.21 -15.50
CA LEU A 446 -6.90 9.57 -16.07
C LEU A 446 -6.46 10.30 -17.34
N ASP A 447 -5.18 10.65 -17.46
CA ASP A 447 -4.55 11.15 -18.69
C ASP A 447 -3.42 10.22 -19.09
N ILE A 448 -3.49 9.65 -20.30
CA ILE A 448 -2.43 8.85 -20.88
C ILE A 448 -1.96 9.50 -22.18
N SER A 449 -0.64 9.67 -22.33
CA SER A 449 -0.08 10.20 -23.57
C SER A 449 1.13 9.44 -24.12
N MET A 450 1.10 9.25 -25.43
CA MET A 450 2.19 8.80 -26.29
C MET A 450 2.82 7.45 -25.94
N PHE A 451 2.01 6.45 -25.56
CA PHE A 451 2.50 5.09 -25.29
C PHE A 451 2.28 4.09 -26.43
N ASN A 452 3.30 3.28 -26.69
CA ASN A 452 3.20 1.97 -27.33
C ASN A 452 3.40 0.85 -26.30
N ASN A 453 2.99 -0.38 -26.63
CA ASN A 453 3.10 -1.56 -25.75
C ASN A 453 2.45 -1.28 -24.39
N MET A 454 1.15 -1.02 -24.39
CA MET A 454 0.41 -0.63 -23.20
C MET A 454 -0.69 -1.63 -22.86
N THR A 455 -0.88 -1.88 -21.57
CA THR A 455 -2.01 -2.61 -20.99
C THR A 455 -2.74 -1.70 -20.02
N VAL A 456 -4.03 -1.45 -20.27
CA VAL A 456 -4.93 -0.70 -19.39
C VAL A 456 -6.13 -1.59 -19.08
N SER A 457 -6.10 -2.27 -17.93
CA SER A 457 -7.15 -3.23 -17.62
C SER A 457 -7.52 -3.33 -16.15
N ASN A 458 -8.74 -3.78 -15.89
CA ASN A 458 -9.27 -3.99 -14.54
C ASN A 458 -9.23 -2.73 -13.67
N ASN A 459 -9.18 -1.53 -14.27
CA ASN A 459 -9.19 -0.28 -13.53
C ASN A 459 -10.62 0.18 -13.28
N THR A 460 -10.84 0.83 -12.15
CA THR A 460 -12.05 1.59 -11.85
C THR A 460 -11.75 3.07 -11.94
N ILE A 461 -12.36 3.76 -12.91
CA ILE A 461 -12.12 5.17 -13.22
C ILE A 461 -13.41 5.94 -13.00
N ILE A 462 -13.39 6.86 -12.03
CA ILE A 462 -14.58 7.56 -11.55
C ILE A 462 -14.37 9.06 -11.68
N THR A 463 -15.31 9.70 -12.37
CA THR A 463 -15.43 11.15 -12.43
C THR A 463 -16.68 11.63 -11.68
N LYS A 464 -16.88 12.96 -11.63
CA LYS A 464 -18.08 13.55 -11.03
C LYS A 464 -19.35 13.08 -11.75
N HIS A 465 -20.34 12.60 -11.01
CA HIS A 465 -21.73 12.57 -11.47
C HIS A 465 -22.37 13.93 -11.21
N THR A 466 -23.01 14.52 -12.21
CA THR A 466 -23.57 15.87 -12.08
C THR A 466 -24.87 16.10 -12.82
N LEU A 467 -25.75 16.90 -12.16
CA LEU A 467 -26.98 17.45 -12.70
C LEU A 467 -26.81 18.91 -13.18
N ASN A 468 -25.58 19.44 -13.14
CA ASN A 468 -25.28 20.78 -13.63
C ASN A 468 -24.79 20.75 -15.08
N ASN A 469 -25.53 21.38 -15.99
CA ASN A 469 -25.20 21.38 -17.42
C ASN A 469 -23.89 22.13 -17.75
N SER A 470 -23.44 23.05 -16.90
CA SER A 470 -22.18 23.78 -17.09
C SER A 470 -20.95 22.92 -16.78
N GLU A 471 -21.13 21.84 -16.01
CA GLU A 471 -20.06 20.94 -15.62
C GLU A 471 -19.81 19.90 -16.72
N LYS A 472 -18.53 19.69 -17.04
CA LYS A 472 -18.09 18.83 -18.15
C LYS A 472 -17.08 17.79 -17.64
N PRO A 473 -17.50 16.87 -16.76
CA PRO A 473 -16.64 15.78 -16.28
C PRO A 473 -16.16 14.91 -17.45
N ARG A 474 -15.00 14.29 -17.29
CA ARG A 474 -14.42 13.33 -18.24
C ARG A 474 -13.93 12.11 -17.47
N LEU A 475 -14.07 10.94 -18.06
CA LEU A 475 -13.46 9.71 -17.54
C LEU A 475 -11.95 9.78 -17.73
N PHE A 476 -11.52 9.97 -18.97
CA PHE A 476 -10.12 10.00 -19.32
C PHE A 476 -9.80 10.82 -20.57
N THR A 477 -8.52 11.16 -20.69
CA THR A 477 -7.90 11.66 -21.91
C THR A 477 -6.90 10.63 -22.43
N PHE A 478 -6.98 10.37 -23.73
CA PHE A 478 -6.02 9.51 -24.40
C PHE A 478 -5.40 10.23 -25.59
N ARG A 479 -4.06 10.33 -25.57
CA ARG A 479 -3.23 10.81 -26.66
C ARG A 479 -2.40 9.66 -27.21
N PRO A 480 -2.81 9.04 -28.33
CA PRO A 480 -2.06 7.93 -28.89
C PRO A 480 -0.75 8.36 -29.57
N THR A 481 0.17 7.42 -29.73
CA THR A 481 1.24 7.54 -30.72
C THR A 481 0.66 7.47 -32.14
N PRO A 482 1.37 7.95 -33.18
CA PRO A 482 0.92 7.80 -34.57
C PRO A 482 0.77 6.33 -35.01
N THR A 483 1.53 5.40 -34.40
CA THR A 483 1.54 3.98 -34.79
C THR A 483 0.63 3.09 -33.97
N GLN A 484 0.25 3.50 -32.75
CA GLN A 484 -0.62 2.78 -31.82
C GLN A 484 -0.29 1.28 -31.68
N SER A 485 0.99 0.96 -31.50
CA SER A 485 1.45 -0.42 -31.56
C SER A 485 1.22 -1.14 -30.22
N ASN A 486 0.58 -2.32 -30.26
CA ASN A 486 0.34 -3.20 -29.11
C ASN A 486 -0.38 -2.50 -27.95
N VAL A 487 -1.56 -1.94 -28.21
CA VAL A 487 -2.44 -1.39 -27.19
C VAL A 487 -3.46 -2.45 -26.79
N SER A 488 -3.38 -2.90 -25.55
CA SER A 488 -4.40 -3.69 -24.87
C SER A 488 -5.10 -2.78 -23.87
N TRP A 489 -6.37 -2.50 -24.11
CA TRP A 489 -7.19 -1.70 -23.21
C TRP A 489 -8.50 -2.45 -23.05
N ASN A 490 -8.82 -3.01 -21.89
CA ASN A 490 -10.05 -3.79 -21.69
C ASN A 490 -10.41 -4.03 -20.21
N ASN A 491 -11.63 -4.50 -19.94
CA ASN A 491 -12.10 -4.88 -18.60
C ASN A 491 -12.03 -3.75 -17.55
N ASN A 492 -12.24 -2.51 -17.95
CA ASN A 492 -12.29 -1.35 -17.06
C ASN A 492 -13.74 -1.03 -16.67
N ASN A 493 -13.91 -0.46 -15.48
CA ASN A 493 -15.21 0.02 -14.99
C ASN A 493 -15.18 1.54 -14.90
N TYR A 494 -16.10 2.20 -15.61
CA TYR A 494 -16.19 3.65 -15.66
C TYR A 494 -17.43 4.15 -14.92
N PHE A 495 -17.27 5.20 -14.13
CA PHE A 495 -18.38 5.82 -13.41
C PHE A 495 -18.37 7.34 -13.54
N GLY A 496 -19.56 7.93 -13.51
CA GLY A 496 -19.74 9.38 -13.56
C GLY A 496 -20.01 9.93 -14.96
N GLY A 497 -20.16 11.26 -15.01
CA GLY A 497 -20.67 11.99 -16.17
C GLY A 497 -21.82 12.92 -15.84
N ARG A 498 -22.23 13.72 -16.82
CA ARG A 498 -23.54 14.37 -16.75
C ARG A 498 -24.64 13.33 -16.77
N ASP A 499 -25.67 13.60 -16.00
CA ASP A 499 -26.88 12.81 -15.97
C ASP A 499 -27.54 12.72 -17.36
N THR A 500 -28.23 11.62 -17.63
CA THR A 500 -28.91 11.41 -18.93
C THR A 500 -29.97 12.48 -19.21
N SER A 501 -30.56 13.06 -18.16
CA SER A 501 -31.52 14.17 -18.27
C SER A 501 -30.93 15.44 -18.92
N LEU A 502 -29.60 15.59 -18.95
CA LEU A 502 -28.91 16.76 -19.50
C LEU A 502 -28.48 16.60 -20.98
N GLY A 503 -28.80 15.47 -21.60
CA GLY A 503 -28.48 15.19 -23.01
C GLY A 503 -27.02 14.76 -23.26
N ASN A 504 -26.52 15.03 -24.47
CA ASN A 504 -25.20 14.54 -24.90
C ASN A 504 -24.07 15.06 -24.00
N ASP A 505 -23.17 14.16 -23.63
CA ASP A 505 -22.07 14.47 -22.74
C ASP A 505 -20.72 14.03 -23.24
N ASN A 506 -19.80 14.97 -23.46
CA ASN A 506 -18.42 14.65 -23.75
C ASN A 506 -17.85 13.94 -22.52
N ILE A 507 -17.48 12.67 -22.66
CA ILE A 507 -17.03 11.86 -21.53
C ILE A 507 -15.58 11.42 -21.69
N ILE A 508 -15.08 11.39 -22.92
CA ILE A 508 -13.69 11.03 -23.24
C ILE A 508 -13.12 12.08 -24.18
N ASN A 509 -11.88 12.48 -23.89
CA ASN A 509 -11.06 13.20 -24.85
C ASN A 509 -10.22 12.19 -25.63
N ASN A 510 -10.56 12.00 -26.90
CA ASN A 510 -9.80 11.14 -27.80
C ASN A 510 -9.01 12.00 -28.77
N TYR A 511 -7.69 11.98 -28.67
CA TYR A 511 -6.86 12.60 -29.70
C TYR A 511 -6.65 11.61 -30.85
N VAL A 512 -6.84 12.07 -32.08
CA VAL A 512 -6.54 11.29 -33.30
C VAL A 512 -5.11 11.55 -33.79
N ASN A 513 -4.58 12.73 -33.48
CA ASN A 513 -3.18 13.13 -33.61
C ASN A 513 -2.87 14.20 -32.55
N TRP A 514 -1.65 14.74 -32.54
CA TRP A 514 -1.23 15.74 -31.55
C TRP A 514 -2.14 16.99 -31.49
N ASN A 515 -2.60 17.47 -32.64
CA ASN A 515 -3.32 18.74 -32.78
C ASN A 515 -4.85 18.59 -32.91
N THR A 516 -5.33 17.37 -33.15
CA THR A 516 -6.73 17.10 -33.47
C THR A 516 -7.34 16.22 -32.39
N ARG A 517 -8.39 16.74 -31.75
CA ARG A 517 -9.13 16.09 -30.67
C ARG A 517 -10.59 15.91 -31.03
N ASP A 518 -11.06 14.69 -30.88
CA ASP A 518 -12.46 14.33 -30.85
C ASP A 518 -12.95 14.23 -29.41
N TYR A 519 -14.20 14.64 -29.19
CA TYR A 519 -14.89 14.39 -27.93
C TYR A 519 -15.86 13.25 -28.14
N LEU A 520 -15.70 12.19 -27.37
CA LEU A 520 -16.61 11.05 -27.43
C LEU A 520 -17.64 11.20 -26.33
N THR A 521 -18.89 10.94 -26.68
CA THR A 521 -20.03 11.16 -25.79
C THR A 521 -20.48 9.93 -25.00
N SER A 522 -19.87 8.78 -25.28
CA SER A 522 -20.11 7.52 -24.59
C SER A 522 -18.90 6.60 -24.69
N VAL A 523 -18.86 5.60 -23.80
CA VAL A 523 -17.91 4.49 -23.91
C VAL A 523 -18.22 3.60 -25.11
N ASP A 524 -19.48 3.48 -25.54
CA ASP A 524 -19.82 2.73 -26.77
C ASP A 524 -19.23 3.37 -28.04
N GLN A 525 -19.19 4.71 -28.10
CA GLN A 525 -18.51 5.42 -29.18
C GLN A 525 -17.00 5.17 -29.15
N TRP A 526 -16.40 5.13 -27.97
CA TRP A 526 -15.00 4.76 -27.79
C TRP A 526 -14.69 3.35 -28.32
N LYS A 527 -15.48 2.36 -27.89
CA LYS A 527 -15.38 0.97 -28.37
C LYS A 527 -15.50 0.88 -29.89
N SER A 528 -16.45 1.61 -30.47
CA SER A 528 -16.71 1.60 -31.92
C SER A 528 -15.59 2.25 -32.74
N LEU A 529 -15.02 3.35 -32.28
CA LEU A 529 -13.97 4.10 -32.99
C LEU A 529 -12.58 3.47 -32.87
N ARG A 530 -12.37 2.60 -31.88
CA ARG A 530 -11.06 2.02 -31.55
C ARG A 530 -11.05 0.49 -31.53
N THR A 531 -11.92 -0.18 -32.27
CA THR A 531 -11.99 -1.66 -32.31
C THR A 531 -10.61 -2.30 -32.53
N PRO A 532 -10.19 -3.30 -31.71
CA PRO A 532 -10.97 -3.99 -30.67
C PRO A 532 -10.79 -3.45 -29.24
N PHE A 533 -10.48 -2.16 -29.04
CA PHE A 533 -10.24 -1.61 -27.70
C PHE A 533 -11.51 -1.65 -26.84
N ASP A 534 -11.32 -2.05 -25.59
CA ASP A 534 -12.18 -1.82 -24.45
C ASP A 534 -13.55 -2.50 -24.50
N ILE A 535 -13.65 -3.58 -25.27
CA ILE A 535 -14.91 -4.27 -25.61
C ILE A 535 -15.71 -4.73 -24.37
N ASP A 536 -15.02 -5.23 -23.34
CA ASP A 536 -15.62 -5.84 -22.14
C ASP A 536 -15.77 -4.85 -20.97
N SER A 537 -15.46 -3.56 -21.21
CA SER A 537 -15.56 -2.53 -20.17
C SER A 537 -16.99 -2.07 -19.94
N THR A 538 -17.28 -1.63 -18.72
CA THR A 538 -18.61 -1.14 -18.34
C THR A 538 -18.60 0.36 -18.06
N TRP A 539 -19.73 1.02 -18.26
CA TRP A 539 -19.89 2.43 -17.90
C TRP A 539 -21.26 2.73 -17.34
N THR A 540 -21.28 3.42 -16.20
CA THR A 540 -22.49 3.93 -15.56
C THR A 540 -22.35 5.43 -15.30
N ARG A 541 -23.39 6.22 -15.59
CA ARG A 541 -23.33 7.69 -15.37
C ARG A 541 -23.43 8.10 -13.89
N SER A 542 -23.94 7.24 -13.02
CA SER A 542 -23.95 7.46 -11.58
C SER A 542 -22.61 7.06 -10.94
N TYR A 543 -22.44 7.41 -9.67
CA TYR A 543 -21.44 6.77 -8.82
C TYR A 543 -21.73 5.26 -8.65
N PRO A 544 -20.73 4.46 -8.25
CA PRO A 544 -20.95 3.10 -7.78
C PRO A 544 -22.03 3.07 -6.68
N GLN A 545 -22.70 1.92 -6.53
CA GLN A 545 -23.74 1.75 -5.51
C GLN A 545 -23.25 1.02 -4.27
N GLU A 546 -22.17 0.23 -4.40
CA GLU A 546 -21.61 -0.58 -3.32
C GLU A 546 -20.27 -0.01 -2.87
N ASN A 547 -19.96 -0.17 -1.59
CA ASN A 547 -18.67 0.22 -1.05
C ASN A 547 -17.53 -0.62 -1.63
N SER A 548 -16.40 0.02 -1.91
CA SER A 548 -15.15 -0.68 -2.28
C SER A 548 -14.17 -0.58 -1.12
N ILE A 549 -13.72 -1.73 -0.60
CA ILE A 549 -12.87 -1.82 0.58
C ILE A 549 -11.62 -2.60 0.20
N PHE A 550 -10.46 -2.05 0.51
CA PHE A 550 -9.17 -2.67 0.24
C PHE A 550 -8.36 -2.73 1.53
N VAL A 551 -7.93 -3.94 1.91
CA VAL A 551 -7.04 -4.16 3.05
C VAL A 551 -5.71 -4.66 2.50
N ARG A 552 -4.63 -3.97 2.86
CA ARG A 552 -3.28 -4.16 2.30
C ARG A 552 -2.30 -4.48 3.42
N PRO A 553 -1.98 -5.76 3.63
CA PRO A 553 -0.97 -6.17 4.60
C PRO A 553 0.40 -5.59 4.25
N ASN A 554 1.14 -5.16 5.27
CA ASN A 554 2.47 -4.58 5.10
C ASN A 554 3.50 -5.68 4.81
N LEU A 555 4.28 -5.53 3.74
CA LEU A 555 5.27 -6.52 3.29
C LEU A 555 6.47 -6.62 4.23
N TYR A 556 6.76 -5.57 5.00
CA TYR A 556 7.92 -5.53 5.88
C TYR A 556 7.55 -5.86 7.34
N GLU A 557 6.31 -5.61 7.75
CA GLU A 557 5.91 -5.61 9.15
C GLU A 557 4.57 -6.32 9.36
N ARG A 558 4.62 -7.55 9.87
CA ARG A 558 3.42 -8.33 10.23
C ARG A 558 2.53 -7.56 11.21
N GLY A 559 1.21 -7.60 10.99
CA GLY A 559 0.22 -6.91 11.82
C GLY A 559 0.04 -5.43 11.48
N ARG A 560 0.90 -4.87 10.62
CA ARG A 560 0.71 -3.54 10.03
C ARG A 560 0.00 -3.66 8.69
N GLY A 561 -0.79 -2.67 8.33
CA GLY A 561 -1.40 -2.58 7.00
C GLY A 561 -2.17 -1.29 6.76
N HIS A 562 -2.59 -1.09 5.52
CA HIS A 562 -3.42 0.03 5.13
C HIS A 562 -4.83 -0.43 4.76
N ILE A 563 -5.83 0.34 5.16
CA ILE A 563 -7.23 0.13 4.80
C ILE A 563 -7.67 1.33 3.96
N VAL A 564 -8.25 1.07 2.79
CA VAL A 564 -8.84 2.09 1.91
C VAL A 564 -10.31 1.81 1.76
N ILE A 565 -11.15 2.80 2.02
CA ILE A 565 -12.60 2.67 1.90
C ILE A 565 -13.12 3.75 0.96
N TYR A 566 -13.76 3.32 -0.13
CA TYR A 566 -14.66 4.16 -0.92
C TYR A 566 -16.10 3.83 -0.51
N ASN A 567 -16.71 4.73 0.26
CA ASN A 567 -18.02 4.57 0.89
C ASN A 567 -19.14 5.16 0.02
N TRP A 568 -19.43 4.48 -1.10
CA TRP A 568 -20.46 4.90 -2.04
C TRP A 568 -21.89 4.77 -1.51
N GLU A 569 -22.11 3.86 -0.57
CA GLU A 569 -23.39 3.70 0.15
C GLU A 569 -23.63 4.83 1.18
N ILE A 570 -22.65 5.71 1.40
CA ILE A 570 -22.75 6.85 2.35
C ILE A 570 -23.07 6.37 3.77
N LYS A 571 -22.58 5.19 4.16
CA LYS A 571 -22.76 4.65 5.51
C LYS A 571 -21.99 5.47 6.53
N SER A 572 -22.51 5.60 7.75
CA SER A 572 -21.79 6.24 8.86
C SER A 572 -20.63 5.38 9.37
N ASN A 573 -20.76 4.05 9.25
CA ASN A 573 -19.73 3.07 9.59
C ASN A 573 -19.67 1.99 8.52
N VAL A 574 -18.48 1.46 8.26
CA VAL A 574 -18.24 0.41 7.27
C VAL A 574 -17.58 -0.79 7.95
N ASN A 575 -18.09 -1.99 7.65
CA ASN A 575 -17.53 -3.25 8.10
C ASN A 575 -16.29 -3.60 7.26
N VAL A 576 -15.15 -3.86 7.90
CA VAL A 576 -13.89 -4.20 7.24
C VAL A 576 -13.33 -5.49 7.83
N ASN A 577 -13.07 -6.48 6.98
CA ASN A 577 -12.38 -7.70 7.38
C ASN A 577 -10.87 -7.48 7.43
N ILE A 578 -10.25 -7.66 8.60
CA ILE A 578 -8.82 -7.49 8.84
C ILE A 578 -8.06 -8.81 9.02
N SER A 579 -8.66 -9.95 8.69
CA SER A 579 -8.09 -11.31 8.89
C SER A 579 -6.72 -11.50 8.22
N ASP A 580 -6.46 -10.76 7.15
CA ASP A 580 -5.28 -10.94 6.30
C ASP A 580 -4.07 -10.13 6.78
N LEU A 581 -4.20 -9.35 7.86
CA LEU A 581 -3.09 -8.55 8.41
C LEU A 581 -2.06 -9.39 9.19
N GLY A 582 -2.32 -10.68 9.38
CA GLY A 582 -1.39 -11.59 10.04
C GLY A 582 -1.27 -11.37 11.55
N LEU A 583 -2.31 -10.82 12.18
CA LEU A 583 -2.42 -10.72 13.64
C LEU A 583 -2.75 -12.10 14.23
N ASN A 584 -2.14 -12.44 15.37
CA ASN A 584 -2.47 -13.66 16.12
C ASN A 584 -3.71 -13.45 16.98
N GLU A 585 -4.40 -14.55 17.30
CA GLU A 585 -5.45 -14.54 18.31
C GLU A 585 -4.93 -13.90 19.62
N GLY A 586 -5.68 -12.94 20.14
CA GLY A 586 -5.35 -12.18 21.34
C GLY A 586 -4.32 -11.05 21.15
N GLU A 587 -3.73 -10.88 19.97
CA GLU A 587 -2.70 -9.87 19.72
C GLU A 587 -3.31 -8.46 19.70
N ALA A 588 -2.73 -7.56 20.49
CA ALA A 588 -3.20 -6.19 20.60
C ALA A 588 -2.91 -5.39 19.32
N PHE A 589 -3.86 -4.57 18.90
CA PHE A 589 -3.71 -3.69 17.75
C PHE A 589 -4.51 -2.40 17.92
N GLU A 590 -4.18 -1.40 17.10
CA GLU A 590 -4.95 -0.19 16.92
C GLU A 590 -5.13 0.16 15.44
N ILE A 591 -6.18 0.92 15.16
CA ILE A 591 -6.46 1.49 13.85
C ILE A 591 -6.48 3.00 14.00
N ARG A 592 -5.65 3.69 13.23
CA ARG A 592 -5.52 5.15 13.21
C ARG A 592 -6.05 5.70 11.90
N ASP A 593 -6.74 6.84 11.96
CA ASP A 593 -7.04 7.64 10.78
C ASP A 593 -5.73 8.18 10.20
N ALA A 594 -5.45 7.94 8.91
CA ALA A 594 -4.22 8.43 8.30
C ALA A 594 -4.18 9.96 8.23
N GLN A 595 -5.34 10.65 8.17
CA GLN A 595 -5.40 12.11 8.17
C GLN A 595 -5.16 12.74 9.54
N ASN A 596 -5.29 11.96 10.62
CA ASN A 596 -5.10 12.37 12.01
C ASN A 596 -4.23 11.34 12.77
N PHE A 597 -3.10 10.97 12.18
CA PHE A 597 -2.29 9.82 12.61
C PHE A 597 -1.87 9.87 14.08
N TYR A 598 -1.44 11.04 14.58
CA TYR A 598 -1.05 11.22 15.99
C TYR A 598 -2.23 11.53 16.92
N GLY A 599 -3.45 11.62 16.40
CA GLY A 599 -4.66 11.72 17.20
C GLY A 599 -4.99 10.43 17.95
N ALA A 600 -6.13 10.44 18.65
CA ALA A 600 -6.64 9.22 19.28
C ALA A 600 -6.89 8.13 18.23
N PRO A 601 -6.51 6.87 18.48
CA PRO A 601 -6.89 5.76 17.62
C PRO A 601 -8.40 5.68 17.43
N VAL A 602 -8.82 5.35 16.22
CA VAL A 602 -10.23 5.12 15.87
C VAL A 602 -10.74 3.84 16.52
N LEU A 603 -9.86 2.85 16.66
CA LEU A 603 -10.14 1.58 17.34
C LEU A 603 -8.87 1.08 18.05
N THR A 604 -9.04 0.47 19.22
CA THR A 604 -8.00 -0.32 19.91
C THR A 604 -8.66 -1.59 20.42
N ALA A 605 -8.09 -2.75 20.11
CA ALA A 605 -8.66 -4.04 20.47
C ALA A 605 -7.57 -5.12 20.52
N ASN A 606 -7.94 -6.31 21.00
CA ASN A 606 -7.19 -7.54 20.76
C ASN A 606 -7.83 -8.28 19.60
N TYR A 607 -7.02 -8.78 18.68
CA TYR A 607 -7.50 -9.52 17.51
C TYR A 607 -8.18 -10.82 17.96
N SER A 608 -9.30 -11.14 17.32
CA SER A 608 -9.91 -12.46 17.40
C SER A 608 -10.41 -12.84 16.03
N GLU A 609 -10.12 -14.06 15.60
CA GLU A 609 -10.55 -14.60 14.31
C GLU A 609 -12.08 -14.56 14.16
N SER A 610 -12.79 -14.89 15.25
CA SER A 610 -14.26 -14.82 15.33
C SER A 610 -14.83 -13.40 15.22
N LYS A 611 -13.97 -12.37 15.34
CA LYS A 611 -14.31 -10.94 15.29
C LYS A 611 -13.37 -10.18 14.35
N SER A 612 -12.93 -10.82 13.28
CA SER A 612 -12.05 -10.25 12.26
C SER A 612 -12.69 -9.13 11.43
N ILE A 613 -14.02 -8.96 11.52
CA ILE A 613 -14.74 -7.82 10.92
C ILE A 613 -14.87 -6.69 11.95
N VAL A 614 -14.22 -5.56 11.68
CA VAL A 614 -14.28 -4.34 12.50
C VAL A 614 -15.17 -3.28 11.85
N GLN A 615 -15.80 -2.43 12.66
CA GLN A 615 -16.58 -1.27 12.18
C GLN A 615 -15.74 -0.01 12.23
N LEU A 616 -15.57 0.65 11.07
CA LEU A 616 -14.81 1.89 10.96
C LEU A 616 -15.72 3.08 10.61
N PRO A 617 -15.63 4.21 11.35
CA PRO A 617 -16.43 5.39 11.11
C PRO A 617 -16.00 6.13 9.84
N MET A 618 -16.97 6.70 9.13
CA MET A 618 -16.76 7.46 7.89
C MET A 618 -17.01 8.96 8.04
N ASN A 619 -17.49 9.42 9.20
CA ASN A 619 -17.81 10.82 9.49
C ASN A 619 -16.68 11.56 10.25
N LEU A 620 -15.43 11.22 9.95
CA LEU A 620 -14.25 11.82 10.57
C LEU A 620 -14.09 13.29 10.13
N THR A 621 -13.63 14.13 11.05
CA THR A 621 -13.47 15.58 10.84
C THR A 621 -12.12 16.13 11.30
N GLN A 622 -11.45 15.44 12.21
CA GLN A 622 -10.16 15.84 12.73
C GLN A 622 -9.07 15.54 11.70
N ILE A 623 -8.04 16.40 11.66
CA ILE A 623 -6.87 16.23 10.79
C ILE A 623 -5.63 16.68 11.56
N SER A 624 -4.47 16.09 11.27
CA SER A 624 -3.18 16.65 11.67
C SER A 624 -3.06 18.06 11.07
N PRO A 625 -2.67 19.10 11.82
CA PRO A 625 -2.47 20.42 11.25
C PRO A 625 -1.35 20.40 10.20
N THR A 626 -1.39 21.36 9.28
CA THR A 626 -0.24 21.69 8.43
C THR A 626 0.42 22.93 9.00
N ILE A 627 1.71 22.86 9.29
CA ILE A 627 2.42 23.91 10.02
C ILE A 627 2.77 25.07 9.09
N GLY A 628 2.59 26.32 9.56
CA GLY A 628 3.02 27.54 8.87
C GLY A 628 1.93 28.26 8.06
N ASP A 629 2.33 29.36 7.40
CA ASP A 629 1.42 30.28 6.68
C ASP A 629 0.91 29.72 5.34
N VAL A 630 0.11 28.67 5.40
CA VAL A 630 -0.50 28.02 4.23
C VAL A 630 -1.74 28.80 3.77
N HIS A 631 -1.74 29.29 2.53
CA HIS A 631 -2.81 30.20 2.03
C HIS A 631 -3.33 29.88 0.61
N HIS A 632 -2.83 28.82 -0.05
CA HIS A 632 -3.26 28.45 -1.41
C HIS A 632 -4.15 27.21 -1.48
N MET A 633 -4.30 26.48 -0.38
CA MET A 633 -4.91 25.15 -0.35
C MET A 633 -5.98 24.98 0.73
N ASP A 634 -6.70 26.05 1.09
CA ASP A 634 -7.73 26.04 2.16
C ASP A 634 -8.75 24.90 2.01
N LYS A 635 -9.16 24.58 0.76
CA LYS A 635 -10.07 23.46 0.47
C LYS A 635 -9.48 22.08 0.78
N SER A 636 -8.15 21.95 0.74
CA SER A 636 -7.43 20.73 1.12
C SER A 636 -7.20 20.64 2.63
N LEU A 637 -7.38 21.72 3.41
CA LEU A 637 -7.16 21.76 4.87
C LEU A 637 -8.41 21.33 5.66
N SER A 638 -9.04 20.25 5.23
CA SER A 638 -10.15 19.60 5.91
C SER A 638 -9.96 18.08 5.86
N HIS A 639 -10.79 17.30 6.55
CA HIS A 639 -10.85 15.86 6.30
C HIS A 639 -11.50 15.59 4.92
N THR A 640 -11.30 14.42 4.33
CA THR A 640 -12.11 13.97 3.17
C THR A 640 -13.59 13.88 3.54
N SER A 641 -14.49 13.97 2.56
CA SER A 641 -15.91 13.70 2.79
C SER A 641 -16.12 12.24 3.23
N ASN A 642 -17.33 11.95 3.71
CA ASN A 642 -17.70 10.60 4.14
C ASN A 642 -17.72 9.55 3.02
N ARG A 643 -17.37 9.91 1.77
CA ARG A 643 -17.18 8.98 0.65
C ARG A 643 -15.82 8.29 0.67
N PHE A 644 -14.86 8.78 1.44
CA PHE A 644 -13.52 8.21 1.46
C PHE A 644 -12.87 8.31 2.83
N ALA A 645 -12.25 7.22 3.25
CA ALA A 645 -11.37 7.19 4.40
C ALA A 645 -10.21 6.22 4.14
N THR A 646 -9.08 6.51 4.78
CA THR A 646 -7.92 5.61 4.80
C THR A 646 -7.39 5.50 6.21
N PHE A 647 -6.97 4.29 6.59
CA PHE A 647 -6.53 3.97 7.94
C PHE A 647 -5.22 3.20 7.93
N VAL A 648 -4.44 3.39 8.99
CA VAL A 648 -3.23 2.61 9.27
C VAL A 648 -3.52 1.69 10.44
N VAL A 649 -3.34 0.39 10.25
CA VAL A 649 -3.40 -0.61 11.32
C VAL A 649 -2.01 -0.82 11.87
N LEU A 650 -1.88 -0.80 13.18
CA LEU A 650 -0.63 -1.01 13.90
C LEU A 650 -0.83 -2.08 14.97
N LYS A 651 0.09 -3.04 15.03
CA LYS A 651 0.21 -3.94 16.17
C LYS A 651 0.74 -3.16 17.39
N LYS A 652 0.27 -3.50 18.59
CA LYS A 652 0.76 -2.95 19.86
C LYS A 652 1.74 -3.86 20.59
#